data_AF-F4Q168-F1
#
_entry.id   AF-F4Q168-F1
#
_cell.length_a   1.000
_cell.length_b   1.000
_cell.length_c   1.000
_cell.angle_alpha   90.00
_cell.angle_beta   90.00
_cell.angle_gamma   90.00
#
_symmetry.space_group_name_H-M   'P 1'
#
loop_
_entity.id
_entity.type
_entity.pdbx_description
1 polymer ?
#
loop_
_entity_poly.entity_id
_entity_poly.type
_entity_poly.pdbx_seq_one_letter_code
_entity_poly.pdbx_strand_id
1 'polypeptide(L)'
;MEPIEEIEPIVKASGATTTTTSLEEIDDAAVSGTGEALGMSAIANAFRKLKVGSDVNSFVVPGSFILAQSTITRVAQNYCAHFDLLIKANNIQDEKERFLQVYRYFMSTPRISGEKKKPLNPVLGETCQAYADIPNQEKGSTSSRVHVFSEQILHHPLPISCTHVYSKEEGISVSYYHPVRGNFMGTYVKLSFEGEMVIKLDRFGEVYKSTMPTIAIRFLRDFVEYLGKVELTCNKNDYRIKTTFCPKSLLFGSNNVVEAKVYKGKEKIQKIKGCWDQELKINSEYKKDDYTTLCKRTDLTITEIQFPSSLLDTDSTKVWGDLFEAAKSGTSKDITREKTKVEEAQRKIAAERKANGVEWVPKHFHKQGDECIKKKKSKYQKKKRYKRENLVLVLIAWEPTVVRNFGCRLNSTIEKEEEMGNKDNKKEKKDKKKKDKRLEVEEEIPEEFKNTDDTAADGTSTTTTATNTLVLNTDEIDEATANGSPSLSVITSLAKKLTLGADLSSFALPGAFVLPKSSLTYFSENSSSHFDLLLKANTIQDEKERFLQVYRYLLTSLKIHEDTTKKPLNPVLGETLQGYVDFCDEDLNESRGHIYAEQISHHPPISCSTVYNKEAGVSVSYYHPVRSNFMGTYVKLTLEGEVVIKLDKFDEVYKSTCATMAIRFFRSFSEYVGKTTLTCNKNEYRIKSSYYPKPLLYGSYNSMEAILYNGKEKLQKIKGCWDQELKINTEYKKDDYTPFLKRKGMIPSKIVYPKELADTDSTKVWGDLFEAAKSGVPKDITKEKTKVEEAQRKLAAERKEKGFEWKPIHFHKQGDDWLLNDNEIILK
;
A
#
# COMPACT_ATOMS: atom_id res chain seq x y z
N MET A 1 -9.92 -50.72 -28.37
CA MET A 1 -10.33 -49.92 -27.20
C MET A 1 -10.41 -50.91 -26.06
N GLU A 2 -9.47 -50.83 -25.12
CA GLU A 2 -9.64 -51.51 -23.83
C GLU A 2 -10.71 -50.75 -23.02
N PRO A 3 -11.46 -51.43 -22.13
CA PRO A 3 -12.54 -50.81 -21.37
C PRO A 3 -11.96 -49.77 -20.43
N ILE A 4 -12.56 -48.58 -20.39
CA ILE A 4 -12.30 -47.61 -19.32
C ILE A 4 -12.78 -48.28 -18.03
N GLU A 5 -11.84 -48.65 -17.16
CA GLU A 5 -12.09 -49.24 -15.85
C GLU A 5 -12.97 -48.34 -14.97
N GLU A 6 -13.59 -48.99 -13.97
CA GLU A 6 -14.67 -48.54 -13.09
C GLU A 6 -14.62 -47.05 -12.64
N ILE A 7 -15.80 -46.43 -12.65
CA ILE A 7 -16.05 -45.06 -12.24
C ILE A 7 -15.78 -44.91 -10.72
N GLU A 8 -14.71 -44.20 -10.34
CA GLU A 8 -14.56 -43.72 -8.95
C GLU A 8 -15.74 -42.80 -8.58
N PRO A 9 -16.36 -42.97 -7.39
CA PRO A 9 -17.49 -42.15 -6.97
C PRO A 9 -17.04 -40.72 -6.69
N ILE A 10 -17.66 -39.76 -7.40
CA ILE A 10 -17.57 -38.32 -7.12
C ILE A 10 -18.82 -37.95 -6.30
N VAL A 11 -18.62 -37.14 -5.26
CA VAL A 11 -19.59 -36.88 -4.18
C VAL A 11 -21.00 -36.57 -4.70
N LYS A 12 -21.98 -37.38 -4.30
CA LYS A 12 -23.40 -37.01 -4.25
C LYS A 12 -23.75 -36.62 -2.81
N ALA A 13 -24.53 -35.56 -2.63
CA ALA A 13 -24.92 -35.02 -1.33
C ALA A 13 -25.80 -35.97 -0.48
N SER A 14 -26.39 -37.00 -1.09
CA SER A 14 -27.27 -37.95 -0.41
C SER A 14 -26.49 -39.02 0.37
N GLY A 15 -26.19 -38.78 1.66
CA GLY A 15 -25.88 -39.89 2.58
C GLY A 15 -24.90 -39.64 3.74
N ALA A 16 -24.38 -38.43 3.96
CA ALA A 16 -23.44 -38.18 5.05
C ALA A 16 -24.12 -37.57 6.30
N THR A 17 -24.02 -38.27 7.43
CA THR A 17 -24.32 -37.74 8.78
C THR A 17 -23.03 -37.19 9.40
N THR A 18 -23.04 -35.93 9.85
CA THR A 18 -21.94 -35.35 10.63
C THR A 18 -22.42 -34.56 11.86
N THR A 19 -21.60 -34.59 12.90
CA THR A 19 -21.74 -33.91 14.19
C THR A 19 -21.29 -32.44 14.09
N THR A 20 -22.24 -31.51 14.26
CA THR A 20 -22.09 -30.05 14.27
C THR A 20 -21.66 -29.57 15.66
N THR A 21 -20.55 -28.84 15.79
CA THR A 21 -20.27 -28.12 17.06
C THR A 21 -19.38 -26.87 16.94
N SER A 22 -18.74 -26.58 15.79
CA SER A 22 -17.77 -25.46 15.69
C SER A 22 -18.15 -24.31 14.75
N LEU A 23 -19.29 -24.41 14.04
CA LEU A 23 -19.74 -23.40 13.07
C LEU A 23 -20.93 -22.55 13.55
N GLU A 24 -21.62 -22.96 14.62
CA GLU A 24 -22.81 -22.27 15.14
C GLU A 24 -22.46 -20.88 15.73
N GLU A 25 -21.28 -20.73 16.32
CA GLU A 25 -20.86 -19.47 16.98
C GLU A 25 -20.59 -18.30 16.01
N ILE A 26 -20.39 -18.55 14.71
CA ILE A 26 -20.08 -17.50 13.72
C ILE A 26 -21.35 -16.95 13.05
N ASP A 27 -22.40 -17.78 12.91
CA ASP A 27 -23.65 -17.40 12.24
C ASP A 27 -24.56 -16.56 13.17
N ASP A 28 -24.52 -16.79 14.49
CA ASP A 28 -25.37 -16.06 15.46
C ASP A 28 -25.03 -14.55 15.54
N ALA A 29 -23.81 -14.15 15.17
CA ALA A 29 -23.42 -12.73 15.07
C ALA A 29 -23.89 -12.06 13.76
N ALA A 30 -24.25 -12.82 12.73
CA ALA A 30 -24.66 -12.30 11.42
C ALA A 30 -26.19 -12.14 11.29
N VAL A 31 -26.98 -12.85 12.09
CA VAL A 31 -28.44 -12.91 11.99
C VAL A 31 -29.16 -11.79 12.78
N SER A 32 -28.50 -11.11 13.72
CA SER A 32 -29.16 -10.15 14.61
C SER A 32 -29.25 -8.70 14.12
N GLY A 33 -28.88 -8.40 12.87
CA GLY A 33 -28.89 -7.02 12.35
C GLY A 33 -29.40 -6.96 10.92
N THR A 34 -30.49 -6.23 10.72
CA THR A 34 -31.06 -5.94 9.40
C THR A 34 -30.10 -5.05 8.59
N GLY A 35 -29.51 -5.59 7.53
CA GLY A 35 -28.89 -4.79 6.45
C GLY A 35 -27.53 -5.27 5.94
N GLU A 36 -27.37 -5.24 4.62
CA GLU A 36 -26.19 -5.62 3.81
C GLU A 36 -24.84 -5.03 4.28
N ALA A 37 -24.85 -3.99 5.13
CA ALA A 37 -23.66 -3.34 5.68
C ALA A 37 -22.91 -4.19 6.74
N LEU A 38 -23.55 -5.20 7.35
CA LEU A 38 -22.93 -6.07 8.36
C LEU A 38 -22.08 -7.20 7.76
N GLY A 39 -22.12 -7.39 6.44
CA GLY A 39 -21.45 -8.53 5.81
C GLY A 39 -19.92 -8.39 5.81
N MET A 40 -19.40 -7.33 5.19
CA MET A 40 -17.96 -7.16 5.06
C MET A 40 -17.24 -6.92 6.39
N SER A 41 -17.96 -6.48 7.44
CA SER A 41 -17.42 -6.38 8.80
C SER A 41 -17.26 -7.74 9.48
N ALA A 42 -18.17 -8.70 9.28
CA ALA A 42 -18.03 -10.07 9.75
C ALA A 42 -16.84 -10.78 9.06
N ILE A 43 -16.68 -10.60 7.75
CA ILE A 43 -15.51 -11.07 7.01
C ILE A 43 -14.22 -10.40 7.54
N ALA A 44 -14.22 -9.08 7.73
CA ALA A 44 -13.07 -8.36 8.28
C ALA A 44 -12.69 -8.85 9.68
N ASN A 45 -13.68 -9.16 10.53
CA ASN A 45 -13.48 -9.74 11.86
C ASN A 45 -12.85 -11.14 11.78
N ALA A 46 -13.29 -11.96 10.83
CA ALA A 46 -12.73 -13.29 10.61
C ALA A 46 -11.29 -13.23 10.06
N PHE A 47 -10.95 -12.20 9.26
CA PHE A 47 -9.59 -11.92 8.81
C PHE A 47 -8.69 -11.23 9.87
N ARG A 48 -9.24 -10.72 10.98
CA ARG A 48 -8.49 -10.00 12.04
C ARG A 48 -7.32 -10.79 12.63
N LYS A 49 -7.42 -12.12 12.64
CA LYS A 49 -6.40 -13.01 13.20
C LYS A 49 -5.27 -13.32 12.20
N LEU A 50 -5.43 -12.95 10.93
CA LEU A 50 -4.47 -13.26 9.88
C LEU A 50 -3.42 -12.15 9.75
N LYS A 51 -2.17 -12.55 9.51
CA LYS A 51 -1.08 -11.62 9.22
C LYS A 51 -1.17 -11.17 7.76
N VAL A 52 -0.68 -9.97 7.48
CA VAL A 52 -0.48 -9.53 6.09
C VAL A 52 0.39 -10.56 5.37
N GLY A 53 -0.04 -10.98 4.18
CA GLY A 53 0.59 -12.03 3.38
C GLY A 53 0.01 -13.44 3.59
N SER A 54 -0.79 -13.68 4.63
CA SER A 54 -1.41 -14.99 4.88
C SER A 54 -2.17 -15.50 3.66
N ASP A 55 -2.00 -16.79 3.34
CA ASP A 55 -2.80 -17.49 2.33
C ASP A 55 -4.26 -17.59 2.81
N VAL A 56 -5.20 -17.26 1.94
CA VAL A 56 -6.64 -17.28 2.25
C VAL A 56 -7.43 -18.28 1.41
N ASN A 57 -6.77 -19.12 0.59
CA ASN A 57 -7.42 -20.11 -0.25
C ASN A 57 -8.15 -21.19 0.56
N SER A 58 -7.67 -21.49 1.77
CA SER A 58 -8.29 -22.42 2.71
C SER A 58 -9.25 -21.77 3.71
N PHE A 59 -9.52 -20.47 3.55
CA PHE A 59 -10.37 -19.74 4.48
C PHE A 59 -11.85 -20.07 4.25
N VAL A 60 -12.55 -20.44 5.32
CA VAL A 60 -13.98 -20.77 5.27
C VAL A 60 -14.79 -19.48 5.38
N VAL A 61 -15.65 -19.23 4.38
CA VAL A 61 -16.58 -18.09 4.37
C VAL A 61 -17.97 -18.53 4.85
N PRO A 62 -18.69 -17.68 5.63
CA PRO A 62 -20.07 -17.97 6.03
C PRO A 62 -21.05 -18.08 4.86
N GLY A 63 -22.16 -18.79 5.07
CA GLY A 63 -23.23 -19.03 4.09
C GLY A 63 -23.78 -17.76 3.43
N SER A 64 -23.95 -16.69 4.21
CA SER A 64 -24.44 -15.39 3.73
C SER A 64 -23.59 -14.74 2.64
N PHE A 65 -22.31 -15.12 2.49
CA PHE A 65 -21.39 -14.61 1.46
C PHE A 65 -21.22 -15.54 0.27
N ILE A 66 -21.91 -16.68 0.27
CA ILE A 66 -21.80 -17.66 -0.80
C ILE A 66 -22.74 -17.26 -1.92
N LEU A 67 -22.16 -17.11 -3.10
CA LEU A 67 -22.91 -17.09 -4.34
C LEU A 67 -23.24 -18.55 -4.67
N ALA A 68 -24.53 -18.84 -4.90
CA ALA A 68 -25.04 -20.16 -5.26
C ALA A 68 -24.66 -20.54 -6.70
N GLN A 69 -23.36 -20.57 -6.96
CA GLN A 69 -22.76 -20.86 -8.24
C GLN A 69 -21.30 -21.23 -8.04
N SER A 70 -20.82 -22.23 -8.79
CA SER A 70 -19.42 -22.61 -8.79
C SER A 70 -18.54 -21.62 -9.55
N THR A 71 -17.28 -21.50 -9.15
CA THR A 71 -16.29 -20.65 -9.82
C THR A 71 -16.11 -21.05 -11.29
N ILE A 72 -16.11 -22.35 -11.62
CA ILE A 72 -15.97 -22.79 -13.02
C ILE A 72 -17.19 -22.43 -13.87
N THR A 73 -18.40 -22.45 -13.30
CA THR A 73 -19.61 -21.99 -13.98
C THR A 73 -19.59 -20.49 -14.21
N ARG A 74 -19.15 -19.71 -13.22
CA ARG A 74 -19.02 -18.24 -13.34
C ARG A 74 -18.00 -17.85 -14.42
N VAL A 75 -16.87 -18.54 -14.47
CA VAL A 75 -15.87 -18.37 -15.54
C VAL A 75 -16.47 -18.70 -16.90
N ALA A 76 -17.15 -19.83 -17.02
CA ALA A 76 -17.80 -20.26 -18.27
C ALA A 76 -18.75 -19.18 -18.80
N GLN A 77 -19.59 -18.61 -17.93
CA GLN A 77 -20.46 -17.48 -18.27
C GLN A 77 -19.66 -16.27 -18.75
N ASN A 78 -18.61 -15.87 -18.03
CA ASN A 78 -17.82 -14.68 -18.38
C ASN A 78 -17.15 -14.80 -19.75
N TYR A 79 -16.64 -15.98 -20.12
CA TYR A 79 -15.95 -16.18 -21.40
C TYR A 79 -16.90 -16.38 -22.58
N CYS A 80 -18.11 -16.91 -22.36
CA CYS A 80 -19.14 -17.00 -23.39
C CYS A 80 -19.87 -15.67 -23.63
N ALA A 81 -19.97 -14.81 -22.62
CA ALA A 81 -20.88 -13.67 -22.60
C ALA A 81 -20.75 -12.68 -23.77
N HIS A 82 -19.56 -12.56 -24.35
CA HIS A 82 -19.30 -11.67 -25.48
C HIS A 82 -18.49 -12.35 -26.58
N PHE A 83 -18.70 -13.66 -26.77
CA PHE A 83 -17.97 -14.43 -27.79
C PHE A 83 -18.30 -13.96 -29.22
N ASP A 84 -19.41 -13.24 -29.42
CA ASP A 84 -19.72 -12.48 -30.64
C ASP A 84 -18.58 -11.54 -31.07
N LEU A 85 -17.85 -10.94 -30.12
CA LEU A 85 -16.72 -10.08 -30.42
C LEU A 85 -15.57 -10.85 -31.11
N LEU A 86 -15.39 -12.14 -30.79
CA LEU A 86 -14.41 -13.00 -31.46
C LEU A 86 -14.91 -13.48 -32.82
N ILE A 87 -16.20 -13.79 -32.95
CA ILE A 87 -16.81 -14.08 -34.25
C ILE A 87 -16.58 -12.90 -35.21
N LYS A 88 -16.80 -11.68 -34.73
CA LYS A 88 -16.48 -10.46 -35.47
C LYS A 88 -14.99 -10.35 -35.78
N ALA A 89 -14.10 -10.60 -34.81
CA ALA A 89 -12.65 -10.57 -35.04
C ALA A 89 -12.22 -11.53 -36.17
N ASN A 90 -12.81 -12.73 -36.20
CA ASN A 90 -12.52 -13.76 -37.18
C ASN A 90 -12.97 -13.40 -38.61
N ASN A 91 -13.71 -12.31 -38.79
CA ASN A 91 -14.12 -11.79 -40.09
C ASN A 91 -13.37 -10.51 -40.51
N ILE A 92 -12.52 -9.94 -39.65
CA ILE A 92 -11.74 -8.73 -39.98
C ILE A 92 -10.43 -9.13 -40.67
N GLN A 93 -10.21 -8.63 -41.89
CA GLN A 93 -8.99 -8.92 -42.67
C GLN A 93 -7.77 -8.10 -42.22
N ASP A 94 -7.96 -6.82 -41.88
CA ASP A 94 -6.88 -5.97 -41.39
C ASP A 94 -6.33 -6.49 -40.05
N GLU A 95 -5.02 -6.75 -40.00
CA GLU A 95 -4.38 -7.38 -38.83
C GLU A 95 -4.50 -6.54 -37.57
N LYS A 96 -4.40 -5.21 -37.70
CA LYS A 96 -4.42 -4.30 -36.56
C LYS A 96 -5.84 -4.19 -35.99
N GLU A 97 -6.84 -3.98 -36.85
CA GLU A 97 -8.23 -3.92 -36.44
C GLU A 97 -8.71 -5.25 -35.87
N ARG A 98 -8.26 -6.38 -36.42
CA ARG A 98 -8.50 -7.70 -35.84
C ARG A 98 -7.87 -7.84 -34.46
N PHE A 99 -6.62 -7.41 -34.28
CA PHE A 99 -5.96 -7.42 -32.97
C PHE A 99 -6.70 -6.55 -31.95
N LEU A 100 -7.13 -5.34 -32.34
CA LEU A 100 -7.95 -4.46 -31.50
C LEU A 100 -9.31 -5.09 -31.18
N GLN A 101 -9.92 -5.83 -32.11
CA GLN A 101 -11.17 -6.53 -31.88
C GLN A 101 -11.01 -7.69 -30.87
N VAL A 102 -9.92 -8.45 -30.94
CA VAL A 102 -9.57 -9.45 -29.90
C VAL A 102 -9.32 -8.78 -28.56
N TYR A 103 -8.70 -7.59 -28.56
CA TYR A 103 -8.53 -6.80 -27.33
C TYR A 103 -9.87 -6.32 -26.75
N ARG A 104 -10.86 -5.96 -27.58
CA ARG A 104 -12.22 -5.64 -27.11
C ARG A 104 -12.85 -6.84 -26.41
N TYR A 105 -12.73 -8.05 -26.96
CA TYR A 105 -13.15 -9.28 -26.28
C TYR A 105 -12.42 -9.45 -24.94
N PHE A 106 -11.09 -9.37 -24.94
CA PHE A 106 -10.30 -9.49 -23.71
C PHE A 106 -10.77 -8.52 -22.62
N MET A 107 -10.95 -7.23 -22.97
CA MET A 107 -11.42 -6.19 -22.05
C MET A 107 -12.91 -6.30 -21.67
N SER A 108 -13.66 -7.18 -22.34
CA SER A 108 -15.05 -7.49 -21.97
C SER A 108 -15.15 -8.55 -20.85
N THR A 109 -14.09 -9.34 -20.65
CA THR A 109 -14.03 -10.44 -19.68
C THR A 109 -13.97 -10.01 -18.20
N PRO A 110 -13.29 -8.92 -17.81
CA PRO A 110 -13.40 -8.39 -16.45
C PRO A 110 -14.85 -8.04 -16.17
N ARG A 111 -15.41 -8.70 -15.16
CA ARG A 111 -16.77 -8.48 -14.66
C ARG A 111 -16.74 -8.48 -13.15
N ILE A 112 -17.47 -7.54 -12.56
CA ILE A 112 -17.80 -7.55 -11.14
C ILE A 112 -19.31 -7.84 -11.09
N SER A 113 -19.71 -8.94 -10.45
CA SER A 113 -21.12 -9.19 -10.18
C SER A 113 -21.66 -8.09 -9.27
N GLY A 114 -22.87 -7.59 -9.54
CA GLY A 114 -23.56 -6.69 -8.61
C GLY A 114 -23.75 -7.31 -7.23
N GLU A 115 -23.85 -8.64 -7.17
CA GLU A 115 -23.85 -9.43 -5.94
C GLU A 115 -22.44 -9.55 -5.37
N LYS A 116 -22.22 -9.01 -4.16
CA LYS A 116 -20.94 -9.06 -3.43
C LYS A 116 -20.75 -10.40 -2.71
N LYS A 117 -20.96 -11.49 -3.45
CA LYS A 117 -20.90 -12.86 -2.97
C LYS A 117 -19.78 -13.62 -3.67
N LYS A 118 -19.12 -14.51 -2.93
CA LYS A 118 -18.03 -15.34 -3.44
C LYS A 118 -18.60 -16.61 -4.07
N PRO A 119 -18.23 -16.97 -5.32
CA PRO A 119 -18.59 -18.27 -5.89
C PRO A 119 -17.99 -19.42 -5.07
N LEU A 120 -18.61 -20.59 -5.17
CA LEU A 120 -18.12 -21.82 -4.54
C LEU A 120 -16.75 -22.19 -5.13
N ASN A 121 -15.85 -22.64 -4.25
CA ASN A 121 -14.59 -23.23 -4.68
C ASN A 121 -14.92 -24.61 -5.28
N PRO A 122 -14.57 -24.89 -6.54
CA PRO A 122 -14.90 -26.16 -7.14
C PRO A 122 -14.20 -27.33 -6.44
N VAL A 123 -14.88 -28.46 -6.28
CA VAL A 123 -14.26 -29.69 -5.80
C VAL A 123 -13.42 -30.33 -6.90
N LEU A 124 -12.42 -31.14 -6.55
CA LEU A 124 -11.57 -31.81 -7.55
C LEU A 124 -12.43 -32.73 -8.44
N GLY A 125 -12.28 -32.60 -9.76
CA GLY A 125 -13.07 -33.34 -10.75
C GLY A 125 -14.44 -32.74 -11.05
N GLU A 126 -14.83 -31.65 -10.40
CA GLU A 126 -16.05 -30.92 -10.75
C GLU A 126 -15.97 -30.39 -12.18
N THR A 127 -17.05 -30.51 -12.93
CA THR A 127 -17.16 -30.10 -14.33
C THR A 127 -18.25 -29.06 -14.53
N CYS A 128 -18.18 -28.27 -15.61
CA CYS A 128 -19.31 -27.45 -16.04
C CYS A 128 -19.44 -27.56 -17.57
N GLN A 129 -20.63 -27.97 -18.03
CA GLN A 129 -20.97 -28.10 -19.44
C GLN A 129 -22.08 -27.13 -19.81
N ALA A 130 -21.85 -26.29 -20.82
CA ALA A 130 -22.88 -25.42 -21.34
C ALA A 130 -22.63 -25.10 -22.82
N TYR A 131 -23.61 -24.47 -23.45
CA TYR A 131 -23.50 -23.93 -24.79
C TYR A 131 -24.24 -22.59 -24.88
N ALA A 132 -24.02 -21.84 -25.94
CA ALA A 132 -24.79 -20.65 -26.27
C ALA A 132 -24.95 -20.56 -27.78
N ASP A 133 -26.12 -20.17 -28.24
CA ASP A 133 -26.38 -19.87 -29.64
C ASP A 133 -26.27 -18.35 -29.84
N ILE A 134 -25.23 -17.91 -30.56
CA ILE A 134 -24.88 -16.51 -30.73
C ILE A 134 -25.27 -16.04 -32.13
N PRO A 135 -26.11 -14.99 -32.28
CA PRO A 135 -26.46 -14.49 -33.61
C PRO A 135 -25.23 -14.12 -34.43
N ASN A 136 -25.11 -14.65 -35.65
CA ASN A 136 -24.04 -14.32 -36.56
C ASN A 136 -24.56 -13.40 -37.67
N GLN A 137 -24.31 -12.09 -37.51
CA GLN A 137 -24.81 -11.07 -38.43
C GLN A 137 -24.20 -11.20 -39.84
N GLU A 138 -23.01 -11.79 -39.98
CA GLU A 138 -22.29 -11.94 -41.26
C GLU A 138 -22.81 -13.13 -42.09
N LYS A 139 -23.43 -14.14 -41.46
CA LYS A 139 -23.96 -15.34 -42.14
C LYS A 139 -25.47 -15.29 -42.41
N GLY A 140 -26.12 -14.14 -42.18
CA GLY A 140 -27.55 -13.93 -42.43
C GLY A 140 -28.46 -14.77 -41.53
N SER A 141 -29.05 -14.17 -40.50
CA SER A 141 -30.01 -14.74 -39.53
C SER A 141 -29.69 -16.11 -38.90
N THR A 142 -28.51 -16.70 -39.14
CA THR A 142 -28.06 -17.96 -38.55
C THR A 142 -27.28 -17.69 -37.27
N SER A 143 -27.47 -18.51 -36.24
CA SER A 143 -26.70 -18.44 -35.00
C SER A 143 -25.48 -19.36 -35.08
N SER A 144 -24.35 -18.91 -34.55
CA SER A 144 -23.18 -19.74 -34.30
C SER A 144 -23.28 -20.36 -32.90
N ARG A 145 -23.20 -21.68 -32.80
CA ARG A 145 -23.12 -22.42 -31.56
C ARG A 145 -21.72 -22.35 -30.97
N VAL A 146 -21.68 -21.94 -29.71
CA VAL A 146 -20.48 -21.87 -28.87
C VAL A 146 -20.66 -22.86 -27.73
N HIS A 147 -19.68 -23.74 -27.54
CA HIS A 147 -19.64 -24.70 -26.45
C HIS A 147 -18.67 -24.26 -25.38
N VAL A 148 -18.95 -24.59 -24.13
CA VAL A 148 -18.01 -24.41 -23.01
C VAL A 148 -17.93 -25.67 -22.17
N PHE A 149 -16.69 -26.05 -21.85
CA PHE A 149 -16.38 -27.13 -20.94
C PHE A 149 -15.35 -26.66 -19.91
N SER A 150 -15.60 -26.93 -18.63
CA SER A 150 -14.63 -26.66 -17.56
C SER A 150 -14.45 -27.87 -16.65
N GLU A 151 -13.26 -28.03 -16.07
CA GLU A 151 -12.94 -29.05 -15.06
C GLU A 151 -12.03 -28.48 -13.96
N GLN A 152 -12.26 -28.84 -12.70
CA GLN A 152 -11.31 -28.62 -11.61
C GLN A 152 -10.25 -29.72 -11.58
N ILE A 153 -9.04 -29.43 -12.04
CA ILE A 153 -7.99 -30.44 -12.25
C ILE A 153 -7.03 -30.58 -11.07
N LEU A 154 -6.94 -29.57 -10.19
CA LEU A 154 -6.11 -29.59 -8.99
C LEU A 154 -6.79 -28.79 -7.86
N HIS A 155 -6.80 -29.31 -6.63
CA HIS A 155 -7.41 -28.61 -5.48
C HIS A 155 -6.36 -28.10 -4.48
N HIS A 156 -5.31 -28.88 -4.21
CA HIS A 156 -4.16 -28.50 -3.39
C HIS A 156 -2.86 -28.87 -4.09
N PRO A 157 -1.76 -28.10 -3.92
CA PRO A 157 -1.57 -26.97 -3.00
C PRO A 157 -2.09 -25.61 -3.53
N LEU A 158 -2.34 -25.50 -4.83
CA LEU A 158 -2.98 -24.34 -5.46
C LEU A 158 -4.16 -24.85 -6.28
N PRO A 159 -5.38 -24.31 -6.09
CA PRO A 159 -6.52 -24.69 -6.92
C PRO A 159 -6.24 -24.32 -8.39
N ILE A 160 -6.44 -25.27 -9.31
CA ILE A 160 -6.35 -25.06 -10.75
C ILE A 160 -7.62 -25.64 -11.38
N SER A 161 -8.37 -24.77 -12.06
CA SER A 161 -9.44 -25.16 -12.98
C SER A 161 -8.98 -24.92 -14.41
N CYS A 162 -9.53 -25.65 -15.37
CA CYS A 162 -9.33 -25.39 -16.79
C CYS A 162 -10.69 -25.15 -17.45
N THR A 163 -10.77 -24.14 -18.32
CA THR A 163 -11.98 -23.81 -19.09
C THR A 163 -11.60 -23.70 -20.57
N HIS A 164 -12.42 -24.32 -21.42
CA HIS A 164 -12.32 -24.25 -22.86
C HIS A 164 -13.67 -23.84 -23.45
N VAL A 165 -13.69 -22.71 -24.16
CA VAL A 165 -14.84 -22.20 -24.92
C VAL A 165 -14.51 -22.28 -26.39
N TYR A 166 -15.39 -22.83 -27.23
CA TYR A 166 -15.09 -22.97 -28.65
C TYR A 166 -16.33 -22.96 -29.53
N SER A 167 -16.14 -22.55 -30.78
CA SER A 167 -17.10 -22.75 -31.86
C SER A 167 -16.39 -23.44 -33.03
N LYS A 168 -16.78 -24.68 -33.31
CA LYS A 168 -16.16 -25.51 -34.35
C LYS A 168 -16.44 -24.96 -35.75
N GLU A 169 -17.67 -24.48 -35.97
CA GLU A 169 -18.09 -23.92 -37.27
C GLU A 169 -17.41 -22.58 -37.59
N GLU A 170 -17.06 -21.80 -36.56
CA GLU A 170 -16.33 -20.54 -36.74
C GLU A 170 -14.80 -20.76 -36.69
N GLY A 171 -14.32 -21.89 -36.19
CA GLY A 171 -12.88 -22.13 -35.99
C GLY A 171 -12.28 -21.17 -34.96
N ILE A 172 -12.98 -20.97 -33.84
CA ILE A 172 -12.58 -20.06 -32.76
C ILE A 172 -12.54 -20.83 -31.45
N SER A 173 -11.50 -20.61 -30.66
CA SER A 173 -11.47 -21.12 -29.28
C SER A 173 -10.79 -20.18 -28.30
N VAL A 174 -11.17 -20.30 -27.03
CA VAL A 174 -10.60 -19.61 -25.88
C VAL A 174 -10.33 -20.66 -24.80
N SER A 175 -9.07 -20.78 -24.38
CA SER A 175 -8.65 -21.64 -23.29
C SER A 175 -8.03 -20.82 -22.18
N TYR A 176 -8.32 -21.18 -20.93
CA TYR A 176 -7.62 -20.63 -19.77
C TYR A 176 -7.50 -21.69 -18.67
N TYR A 177 -6.38 -21.68 -17.97
CA TYR A 177 -6.21 -22.42 -16.73
C TYR A 177 -6.05 -21.43 -15.56
N HIS A 178 -6.73 -21.68 -14.45
CA HIS A 178 -6.95 -20.74 -13.35
C HIS A 178 -6.14 -21.10 -12.08
N PRO A 179 -4.81 -21.01 -12.06
CA PRO A 179 -4.07 -21.04 -10.81
C PRO A 179 -4.29 -19.72 -10.08
N VAL A 180 -5.05 -19.78 -8.97
CA VAL A 180 -5.40 -18.60 -8.17
C VAL A 180 -4.67 -18.65 -6.84
N ARG A 181 -3.99 -17.56 -6.49
CA ARG A 181 -3.42 -17.35 -5.16
C ARG A 181 -4.14 -16.20 -4.45
N GLY A 182 -4.85 -16.53 -3.37
CA GLY A 182 -5.42 -15.54 -2.47
C GLY A 182 -4.47 -15.19 -1.33
N ASN A 183 -4.21 -13.90 -1.13
CA ASN A 183 -3.46 -13.39 0.02
C ASN A 183 -4.23 -12.29 0.76
N PHE A 184 -4.22 -12.32 2.09
CA PHE A 184 -4.74 -11.23 2.92
C PHE A 184 -3.73 -10.09 2.99
N MET A 185 -4.13 -8.88 2.58
CA MET A 185 -3.27 -7.70 2.52
C MET A 185 -3.58 -6.70 3.63
N GLY A 186 -4.20 -7.14 4.72
CA GLY A 186 -4.61 -6.28 5.84
C GLY A 186 -5.97 -5.64 5.62
N THR A 187 -6.13 -4.83 4.56
CA THR A 187 -7.38 -4.10 4.29
C THR A 187 -8.21 -4.67 3.13
N TYR A 188 -7.68 -5.66 2.44
CA TYR A 188 -8.31 -6.33 1.30
C TYR A 188 -7.73 -7.73 1.10
N VAL A 189 -8.41 -8.57 0.31
CA VAL A 189 -7.87 -9.82 -0.21
C VAL A 189 -7.42 -9.62 -1.66
N LYS A 190 -6.18 -10.03 -1.94
CA LYS A 190 -5.56 -10.01 -3.27
C LYS A 190 -5.67 -11.41 -3.87
N LEU A 191 -6.37 -11.53 -4.99
CA LEU A 191 -6.42 -12.75 -5.81
C LEU A 191 -5.52 -12.55 -7.03
N SER A 192 -4.38 -13.24 -7.03
CA SER A 192 -3.41 -13.23 -8.13
C SER A 192 -3.65 -14.43 -9.03
N PHE A 193 -3.75 -14.18 -10.34
CA PHE A 193 -3.93 -15.21 -11.35
C PHE A 193 -2.59 -15.50 -12.02
N GLU A 194 -2.11 -16.74 -11.95
CA GLU A 194 -0.82 -17.15 -12.53
C GLU A 194 -0.95 -17.86 -13.89
N GLY A 195 -2.16 -17.89 -14.45
CA GLY A 195 -2.49 -18.58 -15.69
C GLY A 195 -2.32 -17.73 -16.95
N GLU A 196 -2.46 -18.38 -18.11
CA GLU A 196 -2.42 -17.75 -19.44
C GLU A 196 -3.73 -18.04 -20.19
N MET A 197 -4.32 -16.98 -20.75
CA MET A 197 -5.43 -17.02 -21.69
C MET A 197 -4.90 -17.20 -23.08
N VAL A 198 -5.45 -18.17 -23.80
CA VAL A 198 -5.09 -18.50 -25.17
C VAL A 198 -6.35 -18.39 -26.02
N ILE A 199 -6.38 -17.43 -26.95
CA ILE A 199 -7.45 -17.27 -27.92
C ILE A 199 -6.91 -17.69 -29.28
N LYS A 200 -7.63 -18.54 -30.01
CA LYS A 200 -7.26 -19.01 -31.34
C LYS A 200 -8.31 -18.60 -32.37
N LEU A 201 -7.82 -18.04 -33.47
CA LEU A 201 -8.60 -17.77 -34.67
C LEU A 201 -8.02 -18.64 -35.79
N ASP A 202 -8.62 -19.81 -36.02
CA ASP A 202 -8.05 -20.84 -36.91
C ASP A 202 -7.96 -20.35 -38.37
N ARG A 203 -8.91 -19.52 -38.80
CA ARG A 203 -8.94 -18.91 -40.14
C ARG A 203 -7.64 -18.19 -40.49
N PHE A 204 -7.02 -17.53 -39.51
CA PHE A 204 -5.77 -16.78 -39.69
C PHE A 204 -4.53 -17.52 -39.15
N GLY A 205 -4.72 -18.69 -38.53
CA GLY A 205 -3.67 -19.39 -37.79
C GLY A 205 -3.08 -18.55 -36.66
N GLU A 206 -3.88 -17.64 -36.10
CA GLU A 206 -3.48 -16.69 -35.06
C GLU A 206 -3.79 -17.22 -33.67
N VAL A 207 -2.83 -17.04 -32.77
CA VAL A 207 -2.89 -17.42 -31.37
C VAL A 207 -2.53 -16.20 -30.54
N TYR A 208 -3.52 -15.71 -29.80
CA TYR A 208 -3.38 -14.59 -28.90
C TYR A 208 -3.19 -15.06 -27.46
N LYS A 209 -2.30 -14.40 -26.73
CA LYS A 209 -1.93 -14.77 -25.36
C LYS A 209 -1.98 -13.58 -24.42
N SER A 210 -2.56 -13.76 -23.23
CA SER A 210 -2.56 -12.75 -22.16
C SER A 210 -2.68 -13.37 -20.78
N THR A 211 -2.14 -12.71 -19.76
CA THR A 211 -2.42 -13.02 -18.35
C THR A 211 -3.68 -12.29 -17.88
N MET A 212 -4.30 -12.76 -16.79
CA MET A 212 -5.42 -12.04 -16.17
C MET A 212 -4.96 -11.00 -15.14
N PRO A 213 -5.65 -9.84 -15.03
CA PRO A 213 -5.40 -8.88 -13.96
C PRO A 213 -5.68 -9.47 -12.58
N THR A 214 -4.99 -8.95 -11.57
CA THR A 214 -5.25 -9.28 -10.16
C THR A 214 -6.60 -8.74 -9.74
N ILE A 215 -7.33 -9.45 -8.88
CA ILE A 215 -8.54 -8.92 -8.24
C ILE A 215 -8.21 -8.51 -6.80
N ALA A 216 -8.60 -7.30 -6.40
CA ALA A 216 -8.57 -6.84 -5.03
C ALA A 216 -10.00 -6.72 -4.49
N ILE A 217 -10.31 -7.49 -3.44
CA ILE A 217 -11.59 -7.48 -2.73
C ILE A 217 -11.42 -6.65 -1.47
N ARG A 218 -11.92 -5.40 -1.46
CA ARG A 218 -11.73 -4.45 -0.35
C ARG A 218 -12.87 -4.51 0.65
N PHE A 219 -12.52 -4.66 1.93
CA PHE A 219 -13.50 -4.76 3.02
C PHE A 219 -14.08 -3.42 3.46
N LEU A 220 -13.23 -2.39 3.55
CA LEU A 220 -13.60 -1.08 4.10
C LEU A 220 -14.45 -0.22 3.17
N ARG A 221 -14.17 -0.30 1.87
CA ARG A 221 -14.88 0.46 0.84
C ARG A 221 -15.97 -0.37 0.15
N ASP A 222 -16.10 -1.63 0.58
CA ASP A 222 -16.99 -2.64 0.03
C ASP A 222 -16.99 -2.63 -1.51
N PHE A 223 -15.79 -2.82 -2.06
CA PHE A 223 -15.46 -2.57 -3.47
C PHE A 223 -14.51 -3.64 -4.00
N VAL A 224 -14.79 -4.17 -5.19
CA VAL A 224 -13.91 -5.09 -5.92
C VAL A 224 -13.28 -4.31 -7.06
N GLU A 225 -11.98 -4.47 -7.29
CA GLU A 225 -11.31 -3.88 -8.44
C GLU A 225 -10.28 -4.81 -9.08
N TYR A 226 -10.06 -4.61 -10.37
CA TYR A 226 -8.97 -5.24 -11.10
C TYR A 226 -7.72 -4.36 -11.00
N LEU A 227 -6.55 -4.99 -10.83
CA LEU A 227 -5.26 -4.35 -10.61
C LEU A 227 -4.15 -5.02 -11.43
N GLY A 228 -3.09 -4.26 -11.65
CA GLY A 228 -1.83 -4.78 -12.17
C GLY A 228 -1.68 -4.65 -13.67
N LYS A 229 -0.60 -5.23 -14.18
CA LYS A 229 -0.21 -5.12 -15.60
C LYS A 229 -0.44 -6.44 -16.31
N VAL A 230 -1.04 -6.38 -17.48
CA VAL A 230 -1.25 -7.51 -18.39
C VAL A 230 -0.78 -7.13 -19.78
N GLU A 231 -0.50 -8.14 -20.60
CA GLU A 231 -0.01 -7.95 -21.96
C GLU A 231 -0.68 -8.94 -22.89
N LEU A 232 -1.38 -8.42 -23.90
CA LEU A 232 -1.93 -9.20 -25.01
C LEU A 232 -0.91 -9.24 -26.15
N THR A 233 -0.60 -10.43 -26.65
CA THR A 233 0.33 -10.68 -27.78
C THR A 233 -0.28 -11.62 -28.80
N CYS A 234 0.22 -11.62 -30.04
CA CYS A 234 -0.14 -12.59 -31.08
C CYS A 234 1.13 -13.27 -31.62
N ASN A 235 1.03 -14.52 -32.07
CA ASN A 235 2.15 -15.29 -32.63
C ASN A 235 2.47 -14.98 -34.11
N LYS A 236 1.53 -14.41 -34.87
CA LYS A 236 1.67 -14.18 -36.33
C LYS A 236 2.04 -12.76 -36.69
N ASN A 237 1.73 -11.80 -35.83
CA ASN A 237 1.99 -10.40 -36.05
C ASN A 237 2.76 -9.81 -34.86
N ASP A 238 3.41 -8.66 -35.09
CA ASP A 238 4.27 -8.02 -34.10
C ASP A 238 3.51 -7.00 -33.24
N TYR A 239 2.18 -7.14 -33.14
CA TYR A 239 1.36 -6.29 -32.29
C TYR A 239 1.35 -6.80 -30.85
N ARG A 240 1.38 -5.85 -29.91
CA ARG A 240 1.15 -6.13 -28.49
C ARG A 240 0.49 -4.96 -27.79
N ILE A 241 -0.39 -5.25 -26.83
CA ILE A 241 -1.04 -4.23 -26.00
C ILE A 241 -0.68 -4.48 -24.56
N LYS A 242 0.04 -3.53 -23.97
CA LYS A 242 0.38 -3.53 -22.54
C LYS A 242 -0.65 -2.71 -21.78
N THR A 243 -1.43 -3.36 -20.93
CA THR A 243 -2.55 -2.77 -20.20
C THR A 243 -2.25 -2.72 -18.71
N THR A 244 -2.48 -1.57 -18.09
CA THR A 244 -2.38 -1.37 -16.65
C THR A 244 -3.77 -1.10 -16.11
N PHE A 245 -4.24 -1.97 -15.22
CA PHE A 245 -5.42 -1.73 -14.40
C PHE A 245 -4.99 -0.92 -13.19
N CYS A 246 -5.43 0.33 -13.14
CA CYS A 246 -4.98 1.31 -12.17
C CYS A 246 -5.80 1.19 -10.89
N PRO A 247 -5.16 1.19 -9.71
CA PRO A 247 -5.88 1.25 -8.45
C PRO A 247 -6.70 2.55 -8.39
N LYS A 248 -7.88 2.48 -7.79
CA LYS A 248 -8.67 3.68 -7.51
C LYS A 248 -7.81 4.69 -6.75
N SER A 249 -7.63 5.87 -7.34
CA SER A 249 -7.00 7.01 -6.66
C SER A 249 -7.72 7.30 -5.33
N LEU A 250 -6.95 7.45 -4.26
CA LEU A 250 -7.49 7.67 -2.91
C LEU A 250 -8.19 9.03 -2.73
N LEU A 251 -7.97 9.98 -3.66
CA LEU A 251 -8.40 11.38 -3.54
C LEU A 251 -9.42 11.77 -4.60
N PHE A 252 -9.10 11.55 -5.88
CA PHE A 252 -9.96 11.84 -7.02
C PHE A 252 -9.60 10.91 -8.19
N GLY A 253 -10.60 10.37 -8.87
CA GLY A 253 -10.43 9.53 -10.05
C GLY A 253 -11.64 8.63 -10.26
N SER A 254 -11.91 8.28 -11.51
CA SER A 254 -12.92 7.28 -11.82
C SER A 254 -12.53 5.94 -11.19
N ASN A 255 -13.53 5.14 -10.81
CA ASN A 255 -13.29 3.73 -10.52
C ASN A 255 -12.82 3.04 -11.81
N ASN A 256 -12.15 1.89 -11.67
CA ASN A 256 -11.98 0.95 -12.79
C ASN A 256 -11.14 1.50 -13.96
N VAL A 257 -10.23 2.44 -13.69
CA VAL A 257 -9.39 3.09 -14.70
C VAL A 257 -8.39 2.10 -15.30
N VAL A 258 -8.22 2.21 -16.61
CA VAL A 258 -7.24 1.45 -17.40
C VAL A 258 -6.42 2.39 -18.26
N GLU A 259 -5.12 2.14 -18.30
CA GLU A 259 -4.18 2.74 -19.26
C GLU A 259 -3.50 1.63 -20.06
N ALA A 260 -3.61 1.66 -21.38
CA ALA A 260 -2.91 0.72 -22.25
C ALA A 260 -2.07 1.42 -23.32
N LYS A 261 -1.04 0.70 -23.78
CA LYS A 261 -0.14 1.15 -24.86
C LYS A 261 -0.10 0.06 -25.92
N VAL A 262 -0.44 0.43 -27.15
CA VAL A 262 -0.39 -0.43 -28.35
C VAL A 262 0.98 -0.28 -28.98
N TYR A 263 1.63 -1.39 -29.31
CA TYR A 263 2.93 -1.44 -29.97
C TYR A 263 2.85 -2.26 -31.25
N LYS A 264 3.70 -1.91 -32.22
CA LYS A 264 4.09 -2.73 -33.37
C LYS A 264 5.61 -2.87 -33.33
N GLY A 265 6.13 -4.07 -33.10
CA GLY A 265 7.54 -4.26 -32.78
C GLY A 265 7.94 -3.45 -31.56
N LYS A 266 9.05 -2.72 -31.61
CA LYS A 266 9.49 -1.89 -30.47
C LYS A 266 8.76 -0.55 -30.37
N GLU A 267 8.07 -0.14 -31.43
CA GLU A 267 7.45 1.18 -31.52
C GLU A 267 6.09 1.21 -30.83
N LYS A 268 5.85 2.27 -30.04
CA LYS A 268 4.54 2.55 -29.44
C LYS A 268 3.72 3.39 -30.41
N ILE A 269 2.71 2.79 -31.01
CA ILE A 269 1.88 3.42 -32.04
C ILE A 269 0.66 4.15 -31.47
N GLN A 270 0.03 3.63 -30.41
CA GLN A 270 -1.18 4.23 -29.82
C GLN A 270 -1.25 4.04 -28.29
N LYS A 271 -2.15 4.80 -27.66
CA LYS A 271 -2.54 4.77 -26.26
C LYS A 271 -4.04 4.54 -26.16
N ILE A 272 -4.43 3.70 -25.22
CA ILE A 272 -5.83 3.47 -24.84
C ILE A 272 -5.98 3.95 -23.39
N LYS A 273 -7.06 4.68 -23.10
CA LYS A 273 -7.40 5.15 -21.75
C LYS A 273 -8.89 5.05 -21.50
N GLY A 274 -9.31 4.98 -20.25
CA GLY A 274 -10.73 5.02 -19.88
C GLY A 274 -11.02 4.14 -18.68
N CYS A 275 -12.26 3.70 -18.54
CA CYS A 275 -12.69 2.78 -17.49
C CYS A 275 -13.18 1.48 -18.12
N TRP A 276 -12.70 0.33 -17.65
CA TRP A 276 -13.01 -0.97 -18.27
C TRP A 276 -14.49 -1.36 -18.16
N ASP A 277 -15.20 -0.80 -17.20
CA ASP A 277 -16.62 -1.01 -16.93
C ASP A 277 -17.53 0.03 -17.59
N GLN A 278 -16.98 1.05 -18.26
CA GLN A 278 -17.76 2.13 -18.88
C GLN A 278 -17.37 2.33 -20.35
N GLU A 279 -16.24 2.97 -20.61
CA GLU A 279 -15.78 3.31 -21.95
C GLU A 279 -14.25 3.31 -22.01
N LEU A 280 -13.71 2.69 -23.05
CA LEU A 280 -12.31 2.78 -23.44
C LEU A 280 -12.19 3.62 -24.70
N LYS A 281 -11.21 4.51 -24.73
CA LYS A 281 -10.88 5.38 -25.86
C LYS A 281 -9.47 5.15 -26.33
N ILE A 282 -9.25 5.17 -27.63
CA ILE A 282 -7.94 5.02 -28.27
C ILE A 282 -7.56 6.33 -28.97
N ASN A 283 -6.30 6.74 -28.88
CA ASN A 283 -5.85 7.97 -29.52
C ASN A 283 -5.55 7.76 -31.02
N SER A 284 -5.62 8.84 -31.80
CA SER A 284 -5.17 8.84 -33.19
C SER A 284 -3.67 8.58 -33.30
N GLU A 285 -3.25 7.87 -34.36
CA GLU A 285 -1.83 7.66 -34.68
C GLU A 285 -1.14 8.97 -35.09
N TYR A 286 -1.90 9.90 -35.67
CA TYR A 286 -1.37 11.16 -36.21
C TYR A 286 -1.44 12.31 -35.20
N LYS A 287 -2.43 12.30 -34.29
CA LYS A 287 -2.66 13.35 -33.29
C LYS A 287 -2.76 12.74 -31.89
N LYS A 288 -1.75 12.98 -31.05
CA LYS A 288 -1.63 12.34 -29.72
C LYS A 288 -2.81 12.61 -28.78
N ASP A 289 -3.47 13.74 -28.91
CA ASP A 289 -4.54 14.20 -28.01
C ASP A 289 -5.95 14.01 -28.58
N ASP A 290 -6.06 13.49 -29.81
CA ASP A 290 -7.33 13.15 -30.43
C ASP A 290 -7.70 11.70 -30.08
N TYR A 291 -8.88 11.48 -29.49
CA TYR A 291 -9.32 10.18 -28.99
C TYR A 291 -10.69 9.81 -29.53
N THR A 292 -10.83 8.57 -30.00
CA THR A 292 -12.10 7.97 -30.40
C THR A 292 -12.50 6.83 -29.48
N THR A 293 -13.80 6.54 -29.41
CA THR A 293 -14.32 5.41 -28.64
C THR A 293 -13.81 4.09 -29.23
N LEU A 294 -13.11 3.30 -28.42
CA LEU A 294 -12.69 1.95 -28.76
C LEU A 294 -13.79 0.93 -28.43
N CYS A 295 -14.42 1.07 -27.26
CA CYS A 295 -15.50 0.19 -26.79
C CYS A 295 -16.27 0.89 -25.66
N LYS A 296 -17.60 0.78 -25.66
CA LYS A 296 -18.46 1.12 -24.53
C LYS A 296 -19.11 -0.14 -23.98
N ARG A 297 -19.19 -0.22 -22.65
CA ARG A 297 -19.80 -1.35 -21.95
C ARG A 297 -21.29 -1.45 -22.23
N THR A 298 -21.96 -0.32 -22.39
CA THR A 298 -23.39 -0.22 -22.70
C THR A 298 -23.76 -0.81 -24.07
N ASP A 299 -22.79 -0.89 -24.98
CA ASP A 299 -23.01 -1.39 -26.34
C ASP A 299 -22.91 -2.92 -26.41
N LEU A 300 -22.53 -3.58 -25.30
CA LEU A 300 -22.34 -5.01 -25.25
C LEU A 300 -23.59 -5.71 -24.69
N THR A 301 -24.18 -6.59 -25.49
CA THR A 301 -25.21 -7.52 -25.01
C THR A 301 -24.57 -8.74 -24.39
N ILE A 302 -25.13 -9.21 -23.27
CA ILE A 302 -24.65 -10.40 -22.57
C ILE A 302 -25.34 -11.62 -23.17
N THR A 303 -24.56 -12.54 -23.74
CA THR A 303 -25.05 -13.87 -24.09
C THR A 303 -25.10 -14.76 -22.85
N GLU A 304 -26.27 -15.30 -22.54
CA GLU A 304 -26.42 -16.29 -21.47
C GLU A 304 -26.11 -17.70 -21.98
N ILE A 305 -25.45 -18.49 -21.15
CA ILE A 305 -25.20 -19.90 -21.45
C ILE A 305 -26.44 -20.74 -21.10
N GLN A 306 -26.66 -21.79 -21.87
CA GLN A 306 -27.67 -22.81 -21.68
C GLN A 306 -27.03 -24.14 -21.30
N PHE A 307 -27.70 -24.91 -20.46
CA PHE A 307 -27.23 -26.23 -20.04
C PHE A 307 -27.89 -27.32 -20.89
N PRO A 308 -27.15 -28.36 -21.32
CA PRO A 308 -27.74 -29.49 -22.04
C PRO A 308 -28.69 -30.29 -21.14
N SER A 309 -29.63 -31.02 -21.76
CA SER A 309 -30.63 -31.82 -21.05
C SER A 309 -30.04 -32.98 -20.24
N SER A 310 -28.87 -33.47 -20.63
CA SER A 310 -28.12 -34.51 -19.93
C SER A 310 -26.76 -33.97 -19.48
N LEU A 311 -26.57 -33.90 -18.17
CA LEU A 311 -25.35 -33.41 -17.54
C LEU A 311 -24.55 -34.58 -16.95
N LEU A 312 -23.22 -34.45 -16.92
CA LEU A 312 -22.35 -35.40 -16.21
C LEU A 312 -22.68 -35.36 -14.72
N ASP A 313 -22.52 -36.50 -14.02
CA ASP A 313 -22.70 -36.54 -12.55
C ASP A 313 -21.73 -35.63 -11.79
N THR A 314 -20.64 -35.25 -12.45
CA THR A 314 -19.64 -34.29 -11.97
C THR A 314 -20.01 -32.82 -12.25
N ASP A 315 -21.13 -32.54 -12.93
CA ASP A 315 -21.51 -31.17 -13.26
C ASP A 315 -21.81 -30.34 -12.01
N SER A 316 -21.35 -29.09 -11.97
CA SER A 316 -21.53 -28.16 -10.85
C SER A 316 -22.98 -28.07 -10.38
N THR A 317 -23.95 -28.15 -11.30
CA THR A 317 -25.39 -28.09 -10.97
C THR A 317 -25.88 -29.32 -10.21
N LYS A 318 -25.26 -30.49 -10.42
CA LYS A 318 -25.54 -31.71 -9.67
C LYS A 318 -24.74 -31.76 -8.37
N VAL A 319 -23.44 -31.44 -8.42
CA VAL A 319 -22.55 -31.47 -7.24
C VAL A 319 -23.04 -30.53 -6.14
N TRP A 320 -23.50 -29.33 -6.51
CA TRP A 320 -23.96 -28.31 -5.57
C TRP A 320 -25.49 -28.14 -5.56
N GLY A 321 -26.25 -29.07 -6.15
CA GLY A 321 -27.70 -28.93 -6.34
C GLY A 321 -28.47 -28.64 -5.05
N ASP A 322 -28.24 -29.41 -4.00
CA ASP A 322 -28.90 -29.22 -2.70
C ASP A 322 -28.57 -27.85 -2.08
N LEU A 323 -27.33 -27.36 -2.26
CA LEU A 323 -26.93 -26.02 -1.85
C LEU A 323 -27.66 -24.96 -2.67
N PHE A 324 -27.82 -25.16 -3.97
CA PHE A 324 -28.54 -24.23 -4.84
C PHE A 324 -30.02 -24.13 -4.46
N GLU A 325 -30.67 -25.23 -4.09
CA GLU A 325 -32.02 -25.22 -3.54
C GLU A 325 -32.07 -24.52 -2.17
N ALA A 326 -31.12 -24.82 -1.26
CA ALA A 326 -31.01 -24.14 0.02
C ALA A 326 -30.79 -22.62 -0.14
N ALA A 327 -30.12 -22.17 -1.20
CA ALA A 327 -29.91 -20.76 -1.46
C ALA A 327 -31.15 -20.02 -1.99
N LYS A 328 -32.15 -20.73 -2.53
CA LYS A 328 -33.40 -20.13 -3.02
C LYS A 328 -34.37 -19.80 -1.89
N SER A 329 -34.45 -20.65 -0.86
CA SER A 329 -35.50 -20.57 0.17
C SER A 329 -35.01 -20.82 1.61
N GLY A 330 -33.76 -21.22 1.80
CA GLY A 330 -33.17 -21.56 3.10
C GLY A 330 -32.43 -20.40 3.77
N THR A 331 -31.95 -20.66 4.98
CA THR A 331 -31.18 -19.71 5.81
C THR A 331 -29.67 -19.78 5.51
N SER A 332 -28.89 -18.81 6.02
CA SER A 332 -27.40 -18.86 5.99
C SER A 332 -26.86 -20.18 6.57
N LYS A 333 -27.50 -20.68 7.63
CA LYS A 333 -27.17 -21.96 8.27
C LYS A 333 -27.39 -23.14 7.33
N ASP A 334 -28.49 -23.14 6.57
CA ASP A 334 -28.78 -24.18 5.59
C ASP A 334 -27.74 -24.21 4.46
N ILE A 335 -27.39 -23.05 3.91
CA ILE A 335 -26.36 -22.93 2.87
C ILE A 335 -25.00 -23.43 3.39
N THR A 336 -24.63 -23.05 4.62
CA THR A 336 -23.37 -23.47 5.25
C THR A 336 -23.35 -24.98 5.48
N ARG A 337 -24.46 -25.57 5.92
CA ARG A 337 -24.62 -27.02 6.12
C ARG A 337 -24.42 -27.78 4.81
N GLU A 338 -25.16 -27.42 3.76
CA GLU A 338 -25.07 -28.11 2.47
C GLU A 338 -23.68 -27.97 1.83
N LYS A 339 -23.04 -26.81 2.00
CA LYS A 339 -21.63 -26.63 1.58
C LYS A 339 -20.69 -27.59 2.30
N THR A 340 -20.85 -27.69 3.62
CA THR A 340 -19.97 -28.49 4.47
C THR A 340 -20.05 -29.97 4.11
N LYS A 341 -21.25 -30.49 3.80
CA LYS A 341 -21.45 -31.88 3.35
C LYS A 341 -20.60 -32.21 2.11
N VAL A 342 -20.63 -31.35 1.08
CA VAL A 342 -19.87 -31.55 -0.15
C VAL A 342 -18.36 -31.51 0.12
N GLU A 343 -17.90 -30.52 0.90
CA GLU A 343 -16.47 -30.37 1.23
C GLU A 343 -15.93 -31.51 2.09
N GLU A 344 -16.70 -32.00 3.08
CA GLU A 344 -16.29 -33.12 3.93
C GLU A 344 -16.20 -34.44 3.17
N ALA A 345 -17.19 -34.71 2.31
CA ALA A 345 -17.14 -35.88 1.44
C ALA A 345 -15.91 -35.82 0.51
N GLN A 346 -15.57 -34.63 -0.01
CA GLN A 346 -14.37 -34.45 -0.82
C GLN A 346 -13.08 -34.68 -0.01
N ARG A 347 -13.03 -34.25 1.25
CA ARG A 347 -11.90 -34.52 2.16
C ARG A 347 -11.74 -36.02 2.41
N LYS A 348 -12.84 -36.77 2.56
CA LYS A 348 -12.82 -38.22 2.74
C LYS A 348 -12.24 -38.93 1.51
N ILE A 349 -12.76 -38.63 0.31
CA ILE A 349 -12.24 -39.19 -0.95
C ILE A 349 -10.76 -38.84 -1.16
N ALA A 350 -10.34 -37.64 -0.80
CA ALA A 350 -8.92 -37.24 -0.88
C ALA A 350 -8.03 -38.01 0.12
N ALA A 351 -8.53 -38.28 1.33
CA ALA A 351 -7.83 -39.07 2.33
C ALA A 351 -7.68 -40.54 1.90
N GLU A 352 -8.73 -41.12 1.33
CA GLU A 352 -8.72 -42.49 0.78
C GLU A 352 -7.72 -42.63 -0.37
N ARG A 353 -7.74 -41.72 -1.36
CA ARG A 353 -6.74 -41.70 -2.45
C ARG A 353 -5.32 -41.61 -1.94
N LYS A 354 -5.09 -40.75 -0.94
CA LYS A 354 -3.77 -40.61 -0.30
C LYS A 354 -3.35 -41.88 0.44
N ALA A 355 -4.27 -42.54 1.13
CA ALA A 355 -4.00 -43.80 1.84
C ALA A 355 -3.64 -44.94 0.85
N ASN A 356 -4.27 -44.94 -0.32
CA ASN A 356 -4.03 -45.93 -1.37
C ASN A 356 -2.88 -45.56 -2.32
N GLY A 357 -2.23 -44.41 -2.15
CA GLY A 357 -1.15 -43.94 -3.02
C GLY A 357 -1.60 -43.61 -4.45
N VAL A 358 -2.89 -43.35 -4.67
CA VAL A 358 -3.48 -43.04 -5.97
C VAL A 358 -3.40 -41.53 -6.23
N GLU A 359 -2.79 -41.14 -7.34
CA GLU A 359 -2.78 -39.75 -7.81
C GLU A 359 -4.05 -39.43 -8.62
N TRP A 360 -4.54 -38.19 -8.49
CA TRP A 360 -5.66 -37.74 -9.33
C TRP A 360 -5.19 -37.47 -10.76
N VAL A 361 -5.87 -38.09 -11.73
CA VAL A 361 -5.67 -37.82 -13.15
C VAL A 361 -6.91 -37.10 -13.68
N PRO A 362 -6.77 -35.85 -14.18
CA PRO A 362 -7.88 -35.13 -14.79
C PRO A 362 -8.43 -35.90 -15.99
N LYS A 363 -9.76 -35.90 -16.15
CA LYS A 363 -10.42 -36.75 -17.14
C LYS A 363 -10.52 -36.10 -18.51
N HIS A 364 -10.68 -34.77 -18.56
CA HIS A 364 -11.00 -34.07 -19.80
C HIS A 364 -9.86 -33.16 -20.29
N PHE A 365 -8.90 -32.85 -19.42
CA PHE A 365 -7.73 -32.03 -19.77
C PHE A 365 -6.44 -32.79 -19.52
N HIS A 366 -5.52 -32.75 -20.48
CA HIS A 366 -4.16 -33.29 -20.30
C HIS A 366 -3.12 -32.19 -20.43
N LYS A 367 -2.01 -32.35 -19.70
CA LYS A 367 -0.82 -31.50 -19.82
C LYS A 367 -0.13 -31.78 -21.16
N GLN A 368 0.07 -30.73 -21.96
CA GLN A 368 0.82 -30.77 -23.20
C GLN A 368 2.18 -30.05 -23.00
N GLY A 369 3.27 -30.78 -23.23
CA GLY A 369 4.65 -30.28 -23.21
C GLY A 369 5.45 -30.64 -21.95
N ASP A 370 6.33 -31.64 -22.07
CA ASP A 370 7.38 -31.99 -21.10
C ASP A 370 8.77 -31.97 -21.80
N GLU A 371 9.17 -30.85 -22.41
CA GLU A 371 10.59 -30.67 -22.74
C GLU A 371 11.33 -30.09 -21.54
N CYS A 372 11.76 -31.00 -20.67
CA CYS A 372 12.77 -30.74 -19.66
C CYS A 372 13.99 -30.05 -20.29
N ILE A 373 14.16 -28.75 -20.02
CA ILE A 373 15.48 -28.11 -20.09
C ILE A 373 16.38 -28.85 -19.09
N LYS A 374 17.08 -29.90 -19.54
CA LYS A 374 18.19 -30.51 -18.81
C LYS A 374 19.32 -29.48 -18.69
N LYS A 375 19.26 -28.59 -17.70
CA LYS A 375 20.47 -27.91 -17.20
C LYS A 375 21.07 -28.75 -16.07
N LYS A 376 22.36 -29.07 -16.24
CA LYS A 376 23.23 -29.81 -15.31
C LYS A 376 22.91 -29.45 -13.85
N LYS A 377 22.69 -30.48 -13.03
CA LYS A 377 22.55 -30.39 -11.57
C LYS A 377 23.81 -29.75 -10.98
N SER A 378 23.70 -28.56 -10.38
CA SER A 378 24.60 -28.16 -9.30
C SER A 378 23.86 -28.32 -7.97
N LYS A 379 24.40 -29.17 -7.08
CA LYS A 379 23.89 -29.42 -5.74
C LYS A 379 23.72 -28.11 -4.97
N TYR A 380 22.49 -27.78 -4.56
CA TYR A 380 22.11 -27.18 -3.26
C TYR A 380 20.59 -26.94 -3.28
N GLN A 381 19.83 -27.81 -2.59
CA GLN A 381 18.40 -27.61 -2.34
C GLN A 381 18.20 -26.87 -1.00
N LYS A 382 17.41 -25.79 -1.00
CA LYS A 382 16.17 -25.63 -0.20
C LYS A 382 15.65 -24.18 -0.23
N LYS A 383 14.68 -23.93 -1.11
CA LYS A 383 13.46 -23.13 -0.91
C LYS A 383 12.56 -23.48 -2.10
N LYS A 384 11.43 -24.15 -1.87
CA LYS A 384 10.48 -24.56 -2.92
C LYS A 384 9.85 -23.30 -3.52
N ARG A 385 10.45 -22.78 -4.58
CA ARG A 385 9.84 -21.81 -5.50
C ARG A 385 9.28 -22.66 -6.63
N TYR A 386 7.95 -22.74 -6.76
CA TYR A 386 7.33 -23.43 -7.89
C TYR A 386 7.84 -22.77 -9.18
N LYS A 387 8.47 -23.54 -10.06
CA LYS A 387 8.88 -23.07 -11.38
C LYS A 387 7.60 -22.87 -12.20
N ARG A 388 7.52 -21.75 -12.94
CA ARG A 388 6.56 -21.60 -14.04
C ARG A 388 6.86 -22.68 -15.07
N GLU A 389 6.11 -23.77 -15.05
CA GLU A 389 6.00 -24.68 -16.17
C GLU A 389 4.95 -24.09 -17.11
N ASN A 390 5.28 -23.96 -18.40
CA ASN A 390 4.31 -23.55 -19.41
C ASN A 390 3.32 -24.71 -19.61
N LEU A 391 2.31 -24.80 -18.75
CA LEU A 391 1.22 -25.76 -18.93
C LEU A 391 0.32 -25.27 -20.05
N VAL A 392 0.34 -25.97 -21.18
CA VAL A 392 -0.74 -25.92 -22.16
C VAL A 392 -1.63 -27.12 -21.86
N LEU A 393 -2.89 -26.89 -21.53
CA LEU A 393 -3.86 -27.97 -21.31
C LEU A 393 -4.75 -28.08 -22.55
N VAL A 394 -4.88 -29.29 -23.09
CA VAL A 394 -5.71 -29.54 -24.28
C VAL A 394 -6.93 -30.35 -23.85
N LEU A 395 -8.11 -29.88 -24.24
CA LEU A 395 -9.37 -30.60 -24.05
C LEU A 395 -9.36 -31.86 -24.93
N ILE A 396 -9.55 -33.02 -24.31
CA ILE A 396 -9.72 -34.29 -25.03
C ILE A 396 -11.20 -34.35 -25.47
N ALA A 397 -11.44 -33.95 -26.72
CA ALA A 397 -12.68 -34.11 -27.50
C ALA A 397 -13.96 -34.42 -26.70
N TRP A 398 -14.83 -33.42 -26.55
CA TRP A 398 -16.22 -33.61 -26.13
C TRP A 398 -17.11 -33.64 -27.38
N GLU A 399 -17.21 -34.81 -28.03
CA GLU A 399 -18.33 -35.14 -28.91
C GLU A 399 -18.78 -36.58 -28.56
N PRO A 400 -20.10 -36.87 -28.47
CA PRO A 400 -20.60 -38.24 -28.26
C PRO A 400 -20.22 -39.25 -29.35
N THR A 401 -19.61 -38.82 -30.45
CA THR A 401 -19.08 -39.70 -31.49
C THR A 401 -18.02 -38.94 -32.30
N VAL A 402 -16.88 -39.62 -32.57
CA VAL A 402 -15.75 -39.23 -33.44
C VAL A 402 -14.58 -38.49 -32.77
N VAL A 403 -13.53 -39.27 -32.46
CA VAL A 403 -12.18 -38.80 -32.09
C VAL A 403 -11.45 -38.30 -33.35
N ARG A 404 -11.06 -37.02 -33.38
CA ARG A 404 -9.91 -36.55 -34.18
C ARG A 404 -8.97 -35.73 -33.30
N ASN A 405 -7.72 -36.19 -33.23
CA ASN A 405 -6.62 -35.54 -32.49
C ASN A 405 -6.38 -34.11 -33.00
N PHE A 406 -6.62 -33.10 -32.16
CA PHE A 406 -6.08 -31.76 -32.36
C PHE A 406 -4.67 -31.69 -31.78
N GLY A 407 -3.67 -32.11 -32.56
CA GLY A 407 -2.25 -31.97 -32.24
C GLY A 407 -1.52 -31.17 -33.32
N CYS A 408 -0.75 -30.15 -32.93
CA CYS A 408 0.21 -29.49 -33.82
C CYS A 408 1.61 -29.47 -33.18
N ARG A 409 2.60 -29.92 -33.95
CA ARG A 409 4.05 -29.78 -33.68
C ARG A 409 4.48 -28.32 -33.83
N LEU A 410 5.32 -27.84 -32.92
CA LEU A 410 6.12 -26.62 -33.12
C LEU A 410 7.45 -26.98 -33.78
N ASN A 411 7.77 -26.35 -34.92
CA ASN A 411 9.14 -26.19 -35.39
C ASN A 411 9.56 -24.75 -35.11
N SER A 412 10.55 -24.54 -34.26
CA SER A 412 11.25 -23.26 -34.16
C SER A 412 12.74 -23.53 -34.39
N THR A 413 13.17 -23.39 -35.64
CA THR A 413 14.58 -23.23 -35.99
C THR A 413 14.97 -21.80 -35.64
N ILE A 414 15.89 -21.63 -34.69
CA ILE A 414 16.61 -20.36 -34.50
C ILE A 414 18.07 -20.68 -34.81
N GLU A 415 18.50 -20.26 -36.00
CA GLU A 415 19.91 -20.18 -36.37
C GLU A 415 20.57 -19.15 -35.47
N LYS A 416 21.71 -19.54 -34.88
CA LYS A 416 22.61 -18.63 -34.20
C LYS A 416 23.79 -18.38 -35.14
N GLU A 417 23.93 -17.15 -35.58
CA GLU A 417 25.20 -16.66 -36.13
C GLU A 417 26.22 -16.53 -35.00
N GLU A 418 27.35 -17.21 -35.18
CA GLU A 418 28.56 -17.07 -34.39
C GLU A 418 29.39 -15.91 -34.97
N GLU A 419 29.66 -14.88 -34.18
CA GLU A 419 30.81 -14.00 -34.43
C GLU A 419 31.95 -14.37 -33.48
N MET A 420 33.02 -14.91 -34.09
CA MET A 420 34.35 -15.05 -33.51
C MET A 420 35.02 -13.68 -33.35
N GLY A 421 35.49 -13.37 -32.15
CA GLY A 421 36.38 -12.25 -31.87
C GLY A 421 37.27 -12.57 -30.67
N ASN A 422 38.54 -12.80 -30.96
CA ASN A 422 39.59 -13.39 -30.13
C ASN A 422 40.23 -12.38 -29.15
N LYS A 423 40.63 -12.86 -27.96
CA LYS A 423 41.85 -12.47 -27.18
C LYS A 423 41.91 -11.02 -26.64
N ASP A 424 42.51 -10.70 -25.49
CA ASP A 424 43.41 -11.39 -24.56
C ASP A 424 43.54 -10.56 -23.26
N ASN A 425 44.10 -11.21 -22.24
CA ASN A 425 44.91 -10.68 -21.11
C ASN A 425 44.31 -10.38 -19.71
N LYS A 426 44.75 -11.29 -18.80
CA LYS A 426 45.33 -11.11 -17.44
C LYS A 426 44.40 -10.63 -16.30
N LYS A 427 43.90 -11.51 -15.42
CA LYS A 427 44.52 -12.23 -14.26
C LYS A 427 45.07 -11.34 -13.13
N GLU A 428 44.67 -11.73 -11.91
CA GLU A 428 45.10 -11.33 -10.55
C GLU A 428 44.44 -10.06 -9.97
N LYS A 429 43.81 -10.03 -8.79
CA LYS A 429 44.10 -10.72 -7.51
C LYS A 429 42.83 -11.20 -6.78
N LYS A 430 43.04 -12.30 -6.05
CA LYS A 430 42.13 -12.99 -5.13
C LYS A 430 42.19 -12.39 -3.71
N ASP A 431 41.05 -12.54 -3.03
CA ASP A 431 40.87 -12.78 -1.58
C ASP A 431 41.10 -11.65 -0.55
N LYS A 432 40.00 -11.16 0.04
CA LYS A 432 39.69 -11.26 1.49
C LYS A 432 38.42 -10.48 1.87
N LYS A 433 37.31 -11.20 2.13
CA LYS A 433 36.47 -11.13 3.36
C LYS A 433 35.08 -11.73 3.08
N LYS A 434 34.98 -13.00 3.45
CA LYS A 434 33.72 -13.71 3.72
C LYS A 434 33.16 -13.11 5.02
N LYS A 435 31.97 -12.51 5.00
CA LYS A 435 31.18 -12.23 6.21
C LYS A 435 29.71 -12.53 5.95
N ASP A 436 29.11 -13.14 6.96
CA ASP A 436 27.85 -13.86 6.97
C ASP A 436 26.65 -13.13 6.36
N LYS A 437 25.99 -13.81 5.42
CA LYS A 437 24.57 -13.62 5.14
C LYS A 437 23.77 -14.43 6.16
N ARG A 438 23.07 -13.75 7.07
CA ARG A 438 21.92 -14.35 7.77
C ARG A 438 20.68 -13.52 7.49
N LEU A 439 19.65 -14.22 7.02
CA LEU A 439 18.34 -13.72 6.62
C LEU A 439 17.66 -12.96 7.77
N GLU A 440 17.52 -11.65 7.61
CA GLU A 440 16.46 -10.88 8.25
C GLU A 440 15.18 -11.10 7.45
N VAL A 441 14.14 -11.59 8.11
CA VAL A 441 12.78 -11.55 7.57
C VAL A 441 12.26 -10.16 7.91
N GLU A 442 12.40 -9.23 6.98
CA GLU A 442 11.67 -7.97 7.01
C GLU A 442 10.17 -8.26 6.91
N GLU A 443 9.39 -7.81 7.88
CA GLU A 443 7.94 -7.69 7.70
C GLU A 443 7.69 -6.66 6.60
N GLU A 444 7.15 -7.12 5.47
CA GLU A 444 6.86 -6.27 4.32
C GLU A 444 5.77 -5.24 4.65
N ILE A 445 6.17 -3.98 4.60
CA ILE A 445 5.28 -2.83 4.53
C ILE A 445 4.41 -2.97 3.24
N PRO A 446 3.07 -2.73 3.30
CA PRO A 446 2.19 -2.79 2.13
C PRO A 446 2.72 -1.99 0.92
N GLU A 447 2.53 -2.51 -0.30
CA GLU A 447 3.02 -1.90 -1.57
C GLU A 447 2.62 -0.43 -1.78
N GLU A 448 1.59 0.06 -1.09
CA GLU A 448 1.18 1.48 -1.08
C GLU A 448 2.14 2.42 -0.32
N PHE A 449 3.16 1.87 0.35
CA PHE A 449 4.20 2.61 1.09
C PHE A 449 5.63 2.26 0.65
N LYS A 450 5.79 1.37 -0.34
CA LYS A 450 7.10 1.13 -0.98
C LYS A 450 7.14 1.88 -2.30
N ASN A 451 7.63 3.12 -2.25
CA ASN A 451 8.24 3.95 -3.30
C ASN A 451 8.43 5.32 -2.61
N THR A 452 9.61 5.72 -2.18
CA THR A 452 10.92 5.76 -2.84
C THR A 452 11.98 5.97 -1.75
N ASP A 453 13.05 5.17 -1.73
CA ASP A 453 14.32 5.55 -1.10
C ASP A 453 15.42 5.44 -2.16
N ASP A 454 16.17 6.55 -2.25
CA ASP A 454 17.58 6.70 -2.62
C ASP A 454 18.11 6.02 -3.89
N THR A 455 18.05 6.79 -4.99
CA THR A 455 19.22 6.93 -5.84
C THR A 455 19.60 8.42 -5.89
N ALA A 456 20.62 8.78 -5.11
CA ALA A 456 21.36 10.00 -5.33
C ALA A 456 22.01 9.91 -6.72
N ALA A 457 21.47 10.65 -7.68
CA ALA A 457 22.16 10.94 -8.93
C ALA A 457 23.07 12.14 -8.66
N ASP A 458 24.32 11.83 -8.34
CA ASP A 458 25.42 12.79 -8.44
C ASP A 458 25.56 13.15 -9.93
N GLY A 459 25.25 14.39 -10.26
CA GLY A 459 25.10 14.86 -11.63
C GLY A 459 25.10 16.38 -11.68
N THR A 460 26.29 16.94 -11.70
CA THR A 460 26.54 18.36 -11.96
C THR A 460 25.95 18.73 -13.33
N SER A 461 24.83 19.45 -13.33
CA SER A 461 24.31 20.10 -14.54
C SER A 461 23.90 21.52 -14.18
N THR A 462 24.78 22.46 -14.50
CA THR A 462 24.49 23.88 -14.60
C THR A 462 23.36 24.10 -15.60
N THR A 463 22.13 24.29 -15.10
CA THR A 463 21.02 24.80 -15.90
C THR A 463 20.41 25.99 -15.16
N THR A 464 20.37 27.12 -15.84
CA THR A 464 19.98 28.46 -15.41
C THR A 464 18.65 28.47 -14.66
N THR A 465 18.67 28.85 -13.38
CA THR A 465 17.51 28.88 -12.49
C THR A 465 16.57 30.04 -12.83
N ALA A 466 15.47 29.76 -13.52
CA ALA A 466 14.24 30.54 -13.37
C ALA A 466 13.43 29.91 -12.22
N THR A 467 13.50 30.49 -11.04
CA THR A 467 12.63 30.16 -9.90
C THR A 467 11.20 30.52 -10.24
N ASN A 468 10.44 29.58 -10.81
CA ASN A 468 8.98 29.64 -10.80
C ASN A 468 8.50 29.38 -9.37
N THR A 469 8.50 30.42 -8.54
CA THR A 469 7.73 30.42 -7.29
C THR A 469 6.27 30.28 -7.70
N LEU A 470 5.64 29.15 -7.36
CA LEU A 470 4.19 28.99 -7.48
C LEU A 470 3.54 29.97 -6.50
N VAL A 471 3.29 31.20 -6.95
CA VAL A 471 2.52 32.21 -6.22
C VAL A 471 1.06 31.79 -6.33
N LEU A 472 0.45 31.37 -5.22
CA LEU A 472 -1.00 31.26 -5.14
C LEU A 472 -1.57 32.66 -5.31
N ASN A 473 -2.52 32.82 -6.24
CA ASN A 473 -3.25 34.06 -6.39
C ASN A 473 -4.03 34.29 -5.09
N THR A 474 -3.71 35.37 -4.36
CA THR A 474 -4.25 35.66 -3.02
C THR A 474 -5.77 35.81 -3.00
N ASP A 475 -6.36 36.07 -4.16
CA ASP A 475 -7.81 36.24 -4.34
C ASP A 475 -8.59 34.90 -4.41
N GLU A 476 -7.91 33.74 -4.49
CA GLU A 476 -8.56 32.41 -4.45
C GLU A 476 -8.70 31.82 -3.02
N ILE A 477 -8.27 32.54 -1.96
CA ILE A 477 -8.02 31.96 -0.62
C ILE A 477 -9.08 32.38 0.43
N ASP A 478 -10.24 32.87 -0.02
CA ASP A 478 -11.23 33.53 0.84
C ASP A 478 -12.20 32.59 1.60
N GLU A 479 -11.97 31.27 1.59
CA GLU A 479 -12.76 30.34 2.40
C GLU A 479 -11.94 29.81 3.58
N ALA A 480 -11.97 30.52 4.70
CA ALA A 480 -11.74 29.92 6.01
C ALA A 480 -13.08 29.50 6.60
N THR A 481 -13.11 28.38 7.32
CA THR A 481 -14.29 27.99 8.11
C THR A 481 -14.51 29.01 9.25
N ALA A 482 -15.69 29.04 9.87
CA ALA A 482 -16.05 30.01 10.92
C ALA A 482 -15.08 30.07 12.13
N ASN A 483 -14.21 29.07 12.28
CA ASN A 483 -13.15 28.95 13.29
C ASN A 483 -11.74 29.36 12.78
N GLY A 484 -11.63 29.93 11.58
CA GLY A 484 -10.36 30.40 11.01
C GLY A 484 -9.39 29.29 10.56
N SER A 485 -9.87 28.06 10.37
CA SER A 485 -9.10 26.99 9.71
C SER A 485 -9.32 27.00 8.19
N PRO A 486 -8.39 26.47 7.37
CA PRO A 486 -8.55 26.40 5.92
C PRO A 486 -9.77 25.55 5.53
N SER A 487 -10.61 26.02 4.60
CA SER A 487 -11.69 25.19 4.07
C SER A 487 -11.16 24.02 3.25
N LEU A 488 -12.00 22.99 3.08
CA LEU A 488 -11.70 21.85 2.21
C LEU A 488 -11.47 22.27 0.75
N SER A 489 -12.09 23.37 0.29
CA SER A 489 -11.93 23.86 -1.09
C SER A 489 -10.53 24.45 -1.31
N VAL A 490 -10.00 25.23 -0.36
CA VAL A 490 -8.64 25.81 -0.38
C VAL A 490 -7.58 24.70 -0.26
N ILE A 491 -7.81 23.72 0.62
CA ILE A 491 -6.93 22.54 0.73
C ILE A 491 -6.90 21.77 -0.60
N THR A 492 -8.04 21.62 -1.26
CA THR A 492 -8.17 20.89 -2.52
C THR A 492 -7.52 21.64 -3.70
N SER A 493 -7.64 22.96 -3.76
CA SER A 493 -7.01 23.77 -4.80
C SER A 493 -5.48 23.75 -4.68
N LEU A 494 -4.95 23.81 -3.45
CA LEU A 494 -3.54 23.66 -3.14
C LEU A 494 -3.02 22.26 -3.56
N ALA A 495 -3.72 21.20 -3.14
CA ALA A 495 -3.34 19.82 -3.45
C ALA A 495 -3.30 19.52 -4.97
N LYS A 496 -4.20 20.10 -5.77
CA LYS A 496 -4.21 19.94 -7.24
C LYS A 496 -2.98 20.53 -7.92
N LYS A 497 -2.34 21.52 -7.31
CA LYS A 497 -1.16 22.23 -7.86
C LYS A 497 0.17 21.54 -7.49
N LEU A 498 0.14 20.53 -6.60
CA LEU A 498 1.33 19.86 -6.07
C LEU A 498 1.47 18.43 -6.61
N THR A 499 2.68 18.03 -6.96
CA THR A 499 3.01 16.64 -7.35
C THR A 499 3.37 15.81 -6.11
N LEU A 500 3.13 14.50 -6.18
CA LEU A 500 3.55 13.58 -5.12
C LEU A 500 5.08 13.68 -4.92
N GLY A 501 5.50 13.92 -3.68
CA GLY A 501 6.91 14.10 -3.33
C GLY A 501 7.40 15.55 -3.32
N ALA A 502 6.59 16.52 -3.79
CA ALA A 502 6.99 17.92 -3.87
C ALA A 502 7.47 18.45 -2.50
N ASP A 503 8.63 19.11 -2.50
CA ASP A 503 9.14 19.85 -1.34
C ASP A 503 8.34 21.14 -1.16
N LEU A 504 7.83 21.35 0.04
CA LEU A 504 7.03 22.51 0.42
C LEU A 504 7.87 23.62 1.06
N SER A 505 9.19 23.44 1.18
CA SER A 505 10.10 24.43 1.77
C SER A 505 10.07 25.79 1.05
N SER A 506 9.85 25.80 -0.27
CA SER A 506 9.74 27.01 -1.09
C SER A 506 8.30 27.49 -1.31
N PHE A 507 7.30 26.82 -0.71
CA PHE A 507 5.89 27.13 -0.93
C PHE A 507 5.37 28.12 0.11
N ALA A 508 4.88 29.28 -0.33
CA ALA A 508 4.27 30.27 0.55
C ALA A 508 2.86 29.81 0.95
N LEU A 509 2.71 29.31 2.18
CA LEU A 509 1.40 28.94 2.71
C LEU A 509 0.55 30.19 3.03
N PRO A 510 -0.76 30.18 2.71
CA PRO A 510 -1.69 31.24 3.08
C PRO A 510 -1.85 31.40 4.60
N GLY A 511 -2.28 32.60 5.04
CA GLY A 511 -2.51 32.92 6.45
C GLY A 511 -3.45 31.96 7.20
N ALA A 512 -4.40 31.33 6.51
CA ALA A 512 -5.30 30.32 7.10
C ALA A 512 -4.55 29.08 7.64
N PHE A 513 -3.37 28.76 7.08
CA PHE A 513 -2.52 27.65 7.50
C PHE A 513 -1.44 28.08 8.51
N VAL A 514 -1.42 29.36 8.91
CA VAL A 514 -0.42 29.90 9.82
C VAL A 514 -0.89 29.75 11.27
N LEU A 515 -0.09 29.08 12.08
CA LEU A 515 -0.16 29.19 13.52
C LEU A 515 0.55 30.49 13.91
N PRO A 516 -0.07 31.44 14.63
CA PRO A 516 0.55 32.71 15.04
C PRO A 516 1.56 32.47 16.17
N LYS A 517 2.61 31.72 15.84
CA LYS A 517 3.69 31.32 16.72
C LYS A 517 4.91 30.97 15.86
N SER A 518 6.08 31.50 16.22
CA SER A 518 7.35 31.11 15.60
C SER A 518 7.66 29.64 15.87
N SER A 519 8.35 28.97 14.95
CA SER A 519 8.87 27.62 15.21
C SER A 519 9.87 27.63 16.38
N LEU A 520 10.63 28.71 16.60
CA LEU A 520 11.50 28.84 17.78
C LEU A 520 10.68 28.74 19.07
N THR A 521 9.60 29.53 19.16
CA THR A 521 8.68 29.48 20.31
C THR A 521 8.03 28.11 20.45
N TYR A 522 7.51 27.55 19.36
CA TYR A 522 6.79 26.27 19.37
C TYR A 522 7.65 25.11 19.89
N PHE A 523 8.89 24.98 19.39
CA PHE A 523 9.78 23.91 19.83
C PHE A 523 10.34 24.16 21.22
N SER A 524 10.66 25.41 21.56
CA SER A 524 11.12 25.78 22.90
C SER A 524 10.08 25.45 23.97
N GLU A 525 8.81 25.79 23.76
CA GLU A 525 7.70 25.41 24.68
C GLU A 525 7.60 23.90 24.86
N ASN A 526 7.77 23.11 23.79
CA ASN A 526 7.71 21.66 23.87
C ASN A 526 8.89 21.11 24.68
N SER A 527 10.09 21.60 24.43
CA SER A 527 11.32 21.17 25.11
C SER A 527 11.39 21.58 26.59
N SER A 528 10.84 22.74 26.95
CA SER A 528 10.91 23.27 28.31
C SER A 528 9.79 22.78 29.21
N SER A 529 8.67 22.31 28.63
CA SER A 529 7.44 21.99 29.35
C SER A 529 7.59 21.01 30.52
N HIS A 530 8.53 20.07 30.41
CA HIS A 530 8.77 19.03 31.42
C HIS A 530 10.27 18.83 31.69
N PHE A 531 11.05 19.91 31.66
CA PHE A 531 12.49 19.86 31.90
C PHE A 531 12.84 19.38 33.32
N ASP A 532 11.91 19.47 34.27
CA ASP A 532 11.96 18.82 35.59
C ASP A 532 12.27 17.32 35.52
N LEU A 533 11.82 16.62 34.48
CA LEU A 533 12.12 15.20 34.30
C LEU A 533 13.61 14.93 34.04
N LEU A 534 14.32 15.88 33.41
CA LEU A 534 15.78 15.80 33.23
C LEU A 534 16.53 16.18 34.50
N LEU A 535 16.04 17.17 35.25
CA LEU A 535 16.57 17.47 36.58
C LEU A 535 16.47 16.23 37.49
N LYS A 536 15.33 15.54 37.48
CA LYS A 536 15.14 14.26 38.17
C LYS A 536 16.05 13.16 37.64
N ALA A 537 16.28 13.08 36.32
CA ALA A 537 17.25 12.11 35.76
C ALA A 537 18.65 12.30 36.37
N ASN A 538 19.04 13.56 36.62
CA ASN A 538 20.34 13.90 37.18
C ASN A 538 20.52 13.52 38.68
N THR A 539 19.46 13.09 39.36
CA THR A 539 19.54 12.58 40.74
C THR A 539 19.63 11.06 40.82
N ILE A 540 19.19 10.34 39.79
CA ILE A 540 19.13 8.87 39.73
C ILE A 540 20.53 8.28 39.55
N GLN A 541 20.96 7.38 40.44
CA GLN A 541 22.28 6.75 40.37
C GLN A 541 22.34 5.53 39.44
N ASP A 542 21.28 4.71 39.39
CA ASP A 542 21.20 3.56 38.50
C ASP A 542 21.16 3.99 37.02
N GLU A 543 22.10 3.50 36.22
CA GLU A 543 22.27 3.91 34.82
C GLU A 543 21.03 3.59 33.96
N LYS A 544 20.40 2.43 34.18
CA LYS A 544 19.24 1.98 33.40
C LYS A 544 18.01 2.80 33.74
N GLU A 545 17.75 3.04 35.02
CA GLU A 545 16.63 3.87 35.47
C GLU A 545 16.81 5.34 35.05
N ARG A 546 18.06 5.85 35.08
CA ARG A 546 18.39 7.17 34.55
C ARG A 546 18.15 7.25 33.04
N PHE A 547 18.58 6.26 32.27
CA PHE A 547 18.31 6.16 30.82
C PHE A 547 16.81 6.14 30.50
N LEU A 548 16.03 5.37 31.27
CA LEU A 548 14.56 5.34 31.16
C LEU A 548 13.94 6.69 31.52
N GLN A 549 14.48 7.40 32.52
CA GLN A 549 14.01 8.73 32.91
C GLN A 549 14.26 9.78 31.81
N VAL A 550 15.42 9.75 31.15
CA VAL A 550 15.70 10.57 29.96
C VAL A 550 14.71 10.25 28.83
N TYR A 551 14.38 8.97 28.63
CA TYR A 551 13.37 8.57 27.65
C TYR A 551 11.96 9.07 28.01
N ARG A 552 11.58 9.10 29.30
CA ARG A 552 10.31 9.71 29.75
C ARG A 552 10.24 11.18 29.36
N TYR A 553 11.31 11.95 29.58
CA TYR A 553 11.40 13.34 29.13
C TYR A 553 11.17 13.46 27.62
N LEU A 554 11.90 12.69 26.81
CA LEU A 554 11.77 12.75 25.35
C LEU A 554 10.34 12.47 24.88
N LEU A 555 9.65 11.51 25.50
CA LEU A 555 8.25 11.23 25.19
C LEU A 555 7.33 12.41 25.48
N THR A 556 7.64 13.27 26.46
CA THR A 556 6.82 14.46 26.73
C THR A 556 6.81 15.46 25.59
N SER A 557 7.90 15.54 24.83
CA SER A 557 8.05 16.44 23.68
C SER A 557 7.16 16.09 22.48
N LEU A 558 6.59 14.87 22.46
CA LEU A 558 5.61 14.46 21.45
C LEU A 558 4.29 15.22 21.69
N LYS A 559 4.16 16.39 21.09
CA LYS A 559 2.98 17.24 21.17
C LYS A 559 2.45 17.52 19.77
N ILE A 560 1.13 17.58 19.66
CA ILE A 560 0.42 17.99 18.45
C ILE A 560 -0.45 19.18 18.84
N HIS A 561 -0.40 20.24 18.05
CA HIS A 561 -1.25 21.41 18.27
C HIS A 561 -2.73 21.05 18.03
N GLU A 562 -3.65 21.63 18.81
CA GLU A 562 -5.10 21.34 18.71
C GLU A 562 -5.64 21.60 17.31
N ASP A 563 -5.25 22.74 16.72
CA ASP A 563 -5.45 22.99 15.30
C ASP A 563 -4.34 22.32 14.48
N THR A 564 -4.62 21.10 14.02
CA THR A 564 -3.68 20.28 13.25
C THR A 564 -3.51 20.75 11.80
N THR A 565 -4.28 21.74 11.35
CA THR A 565 -4.19 22.30 9.99
C THR A 565 -3.22 23.48 9.90
N LYS A 566 -2.81 24.01 11.05
CA LYS A 566 -1.92 25.17 11.15
C LYS A 566 -0.49 24.74 11.43
N LYS A 567 0.45 25.46 10.82
CA LYS A 567 1.90 25.27 10.97
C LYS A 567 2.51 26.52 11.60
N PRO A 568 3.47 26.40 12.55
CA PRO A 568 4.21 27.56 13.05
C PRO A 568 4.97 28.27 11.92
N LEU A 569 5.19 29.56 12.13
CA LEU A 569 5.97 30.41 11.23
C LEU A 569 7.40 29.87 11.10
N ASN A 570 7.92 29.89 9.87
CA ASN A 570 9.34 29.63 9.67
C ASN A 570 10.10 30.83 10.20
N PRO A 571 11.02 30.65 11.16
CA PRO A 571 11.74 31.78 11.73
C PRO A 571 12.62 32.45 10.68
N VAL A 572 12.76 33.76 10.79
CA VAL A 572 13.68 34.52 9.94
C VAL A 572 15.11 34.34 10.40
N LEU A 573 16.08 34.54 9.51
CA LEU A 573 17.49 34.38 9.90
C LEU A 573 17.88 35.37 11.00
N GLY A 574 18.50 34.87 12.07
CA GLY A 574 18.87 35.66 13.25
C GLY A 574 17.72 35.96 14.20
N GLU A 575 16.51 35.43 13.96
CA GLU A 575 15.43 35.46 14.95
C GLU A 575 15.86 34.71 16.20
N THR A 576 15.51 35.25 17.37
CA THR A 576 15.86 34.69 18.68
C THR A 576 14.61 34.42 19.53
N LEU A 577 14.78 33.62 20.58
CA LEU A 577 13.83 33.47 21.67
C LEU A 577 14.61 33.30 22.97
N GLN A 578 14.25 34.06 24.00
CA GLN A 578 14.82 33.90 25.33
C GLN A 578 13.73 33.82 26.40
N GLY A 579 13.99 33.03 27.44
CA GLY A 579 13.08 32.92 28.56
C GLY A 579 13.58 31.96 29.61
N TYR A 580 12.74 31.72 30.61
CA TYR A 580 13.00 30.72 31.63
C TYR A 580 11.71 30.03 32.07
N VAL A 581 11.88 28.90 32.75
CA VAL A 581 10.82 28.10 33.35
C VAL A 581 11.25 27.76 34.77
N ASP A 582 10.39 28.04 35.73
CA ASP A 582 10.60 27.67 37.12
C ASP A 582 9.95 26.31 37.40
N PHE A 583 10.63 25.50 38.21
CA PHE A 583 10.20 24.19 38.66
C PHE A 583 10.35 24.11 40.18
N CYS A 584 9.41 23.43 40.83
CA CYS A 584 9.55 23.02 42.21
C CYS A 584 9.64 21.51 42.25
N ASP A 585 10.63 20.96 42.94
CA ASP A 585 10.68 19.52 43.21
C ASP A 585 9.67 19.10 44.30
N GLU A 586 9.64 17.81 44.62
CA GLU A 586 8.75 17.25 45.65
C GLU A 586 9.01 17.82 47.05
N ASP A 587 10.21 18.37 47.30
CA ASP A 587 10.65 18.97 48.56
C ASP A 587 10.52 20.52 48.55
N LEU A 588 9.84 21.09 47.54
CA LEU A 588 9.65 22.52 47.32
C LEU A 588 10.95 23.31 47.04
N ASN A 589 12.02 22.64 46.62
CA ASN A 589 13.20 23.36 46.14
C ASN A 589 12.92 23.92 44.75
N GLU A 590 13.14 25.22 44.61
CA GLU A 590 13.02 25.92 43.33
C GLU A 590 14.23 25.64 42.45
N SER A 591 13.98 25.37 41.18
CA SER A 591 15.00 25.17 40.16
C SER A 591 14.57 25.84 38.87
N ARG A 592 15.52 26.45 38.14
CA ARG A 592 15.23 27.21 36.93
C ARG A 592 15.87 26.59 35.70
N GLY A 593 15.06 26.36 34.66
CA GLY A 593 15.53 26.06 33.32
C GLY A 593 15.53 27.35 32.48
N HIS A 594 16.68 27.73 31.95
CA HIS A 594 16.83 28.83 31.02
C HIS A 594 16.70 28.34 29.58
N ILE A 595 16.14 29.17 28.71
CA ILE A 595 15.82 28.81 27.33
C ILE A 595 16.47 29.84 26.41
N TYR A 596 17.17 29.35 25.40
CA TYR A 596 17.69 30.17 24.32
C TYR A 596 17.49 29.47 22.98
N ALA A 597 16.97 30.18 21.99
CA ALA A 597 16.84 29.67 20.63
C ALA A 597 17.23 30.71 19.58
N GLU A 598 17.80 30.27 18.46
CA GLU A 598 18.22 31.11 17.33
C GLU A 598 17.94 30.39 16.00
N GLN A 599 17.49 31.14 15.00
CA GLN A 599 17.49 30.69 13.61
C GLN A 599 18.87 30.93 12.98
N ILE A 600 19.69 29.89 12.94
CA ILE A 600 21.11 29.98 12.55
C ILE A 600 21.34 29.87 11.04
N SER A 601 20.39 29.31 10.29
CA SER A 601 20.45 29.21 8.82
C SER A 601 19.05 29.27 8.19
N HIS A 602 18.93 29.81 6.98
CA HIS A 602 17.65 29.91 6.26
C HIS A 602 17.58 29.00 5.01
N HIS A 603 18.71 28.73 4.36
CA HIS A 603 18.80 27.86 3.19
C HIS A 603 20.02 26.91 3.29
N PRO A 604 19.86 25.69 3.82
CA PRO A 604 18.62 25.11 4.36
C PRO A 604 18.20 25.75 5.70
N PRO A 605 16.91 25.70 6.08
CA PRO A 605 16.44 26.25 7.34
C PRO A 605 16.94 25.40 8.51
N ILE A 606 17.69 26.01 9.43
CA ILE A 606 18.19 25.36 10.64
C ILE A 606 17.91 26.28 11.83
N SER A 607 17.15 25.76 12.78
CA SER A 607 16.91 26.38 14.10
C SER A 607 17.64 25.59 15.17
N CYS A 608 18.22 26.30 16.13
CA CYS A 608 18.77 25.72 17.36
C CYS A 608 17.98 26.23 18.56
N SER A 609 17.64 25.33 19.49
CA SER A 609 17.03 25.70 20.78
C SER A 609 17.68 24.88 21.88
N THR A 610 18.01 25.52 23.00
CA THR A 610 18.58 24.86 24.18
C THR A 610 17.82 25.27 25.42
N VAL A 611 17.44 24.27 26.22
CA VAL A 611 16.98 24.46 27.61
C VAL A 611 18.09 23.96 28.53
N TYR A 612 18.50 24.76 29.50
CA TYR A 612 19.62 24.42 30.38
C TYR A 612 19.39 24.88 31.82
N ASN A 613 19.97 24.16 32.76
CA ASN A 613 20.19 24.60 34.13
C ASN A 613 21.68 24.43 34.44
N LYS A 614 22.37 25.56 34.63
CA LYS A 614 23.83 25.59 34.85
C LYS A 614 24.20 25.00 36.21
N GLU A 615 23.46 25.33 37.24
CA GLU A 615 23.73 24.89 38.62
C GLU A 615 23.58 23.38 38.76
N ALA A 616 22.58 22.80 38.08
CA ALA A 616 22.38 21.36 38.03
C ALA A 616 23.30 20.65 37.02
N GLY A 617 23.93 21.35 36.08
CA GLY A 617 24.70 20.74 34.99
C GLY A 617 23.83 19.89 34.07
N VAL A 618 22.64 20.39 33.71
CA VAL A 618 21.68 19.69 32.85
C VAL A 618 21.34 20.56 31.65
N SER A 619 21.39 19.99 30.44
CA SER A 619 20.93 20.69 29.24
C SER A 619 20.29 19.74 28.23
N VAL A 620 19.42 20.31 27.40
CA VAL A 620 18.87 19.68 26.20
C VAL A 620 18.91 20.66 25.06
N SER A 621 19.51 20.24 23.95
CA SER A 621 19.63 21.01 22.72
C SER A 621 18.92 20.30 21.58
N TYR A 622 18.20 21.08 20.78
CA TYR A 622 17.47 20.67 19.59
C TYR A 622 18.07 21.35 18.38
N TYR A 623 18.44 20.57 17.36
CA TYR A 623 18.75 21.06 16.02
C TYR A 623 17.80 20.40 15.03
N HIS A 624 17.07 21.18 14.24
CA HIS A 624 16.08 20.62 13.31
C HIS A 624 16.18 21.23 11.92
N PRO A 625 16.89 20.59 10.99
CA PRO A 625 16.53 20.68 9.59
C PRO A 625 15.15 20.04 9.42
N VAL A 626 14.15 20.83 9.03
CA VAL A 626 12.79 20.34 8.78
C VAL A 626 12.56 20.24 7.29
N ARG A 627 12.29 19.03 6.78
CA ARG A 627 11.83 18.82 5.41
C ARG A 627 10.35 18.54 5.37
N SER A 628 9.64 19.22 4.47
CA SER A 628 8.19 19.13 4.32
C SER A 628 7.86 18.60 2.93
N ASN A 629 7.30 17.40 2.83
CA ASN A 629 6.97 16.80 1.53
C ASN A 629 5.47 16.53 1.38
N PHE A 630 4.90 16.85 0.23
CA PHE A 630 3.51 16.55 -0.09
C PHE A 630 3.35 15.08 -0.53
N MET A 631 2.63 14.28 0.26
CA MET A 631 2.44 12.84 0.04
C MET A 631 1.05 12.53 -0.57
N GLY A 632 0.48 13.49 -1.31
CA GLY A 632 -0.85 13.39 -1.90
C GLY A 632 -1.97 13.63 -0.89
N THR A 633 -2.10 12.75 0.10
CA THR A 633 -3.19 12.80 1.11
C THR A 633 -2.80 13.46 2.43
N TYR A 634 -1.51 13.76 2.62
CA TYR A 634 -0.96 14.32 3.85
C TYR A 634 0.37 15.03 3.56
N VAL A 635 0.82 15.90 4.48
CA VAL A 635 2.18 16.46 4.46
C VAL A 635 3.05 15.65 5.41
N LYS A 636 4.18 15.16 4.92
CA LYS A 636 5.22 14.51 5.72
C LYS A 636 6.21 15.57 6.18
N LEU A 637 6.32 15.74 7.49
CA LEU A 637 7.36 16.56 8.13
C LEU A 637 8.44 15.66 8.70
N THR A 638 9.61 15.70 8.09
CA THR A 638 10.79 14.95 8.54
C THR A 638 11.70 15.90 9.31
N LEU A 639 11.98 15.54 10.57
CA LEU A 639 12.91 16.24 11.44
C LEU A 639 14.26 15.50 11.34
N GLU A 640 15.20 16.04 10.55
CA GLU A 640 16.44 15.33 10.20
C GLU A 640 17.60 15.52 11.20
N GLY A 641 17.38 16.30 12.25
CA GLY A 641 18.38 16.47 13.30
C GLY A 641 18.20 15.54 14.48
N GLU A 642 18.99 15.76 15.53
CA GLU A 642 18.95 14.98 16.75
C GLU A 642 18.69 15.89 17.96
N VAL A 643 18.22 15.27 19.03
CA VAL A 643 18.11 15.87 20.35
C VAL A 643 19.33 15.43 21.14
N VAL A 644 20.05 16.39 21.72
CA VAL A 644 21.25 16.14 22.52
C VAL A 644 20.95 16.55 23.96
N ILE A 645 21.02 15.60 24.88
CA ILE A 645 20.81 15.84 26.32
C ILE A 645 22.13 15.59 27.04
N LYS A 646 22.55 16.51 27.89
CA LYS A 646 23.76 16.39 28.71
C LYS A 646 23.42 16.38 30.19
N LEU A 647 23.99 15.41 30.91
CA LEU A 647 23.97 15.31 32.37
C LEU A 647 25.41 15.36 32.87
N ASP A 648 25.90 16.54 33.22
CA ASP A 648 27.32 16.79 33.49
C ASP A 648 27.83 15.99 34.69
N LYS A 649 26.97 15.79 35.70
CA LYS A 649 27.27 14.99 36.91
C LYS A 649 27.76 13.57 36.59
N PHE A 650 27.27 12.98 35.50
CA PHE A 650 27.61 11.62 35.08
C PHE A 650 28.51 11.58 33.83
N ASP A 651 28.87 12.76 33.28
CA ASP A 651 29.54 12.88 31.98
C ASP A 651 28.78 12.14 30.86
N GLU A 652 27.45 12.16 30.94
CA GLU A 652 26.56 11.46 30.01
C GLU A 652 25.98 12.40 28.96
N VAL A 653 26.08 11.96 27.71
CA VAL A 653 25.50 12.61 26.53
C VAL A 653 24.57 11.63 25.85
N TYR A 654 23.29 11.97 25.83
CA TYR A 654 22.25 11.21 25.17
C TYR A 654 21.93 11.82 23.82
N LYS A 655 21.84 10.99 22.77
CA LYS A 655 21.43 11.40 21.43
C LYS A 655 20.17 10.67 21.00
N SER A 656 19.15 11.42 20.57
CA SER A 656 17.90 10.87 20.05
C SER A 656 17.55 11.42 18.67
N THR A 657 17.19 10.54 17.73
CA THR A 657 16.52 11.00 16.50
C THR A 657 15.07 11.39 16.78
N CYS A 658 14.48 12.20 15.90
CA CYS A 658 13.09 12.67 16.03
C CYS A 658 12.10 11.82 15.21
N ALA A 659 10.87 11.70 15.69
CA ALA A 659 9.80 11.03 14.96
C ALA A 659 9.31 11.91 13.81
N THR A 660 8.96 11.29 12.68
CA THR A 660 8.35 11.99 11.54
C THR A 660 6.90 12.34 11.89
N MET A 661 6.43 13.54 11.53
CA MET A 661 5.03 13.91 11.70
C MET A 661 4.29 13.84 10.37
N ALA A 662 3.12 13.19 10.35
CA ALA A 662 2.21 13.16 9.22
C ALA A 662 1.00 14.06 9.49
N ILE A 663 0.92 15.18 8.77
CA ILE A 663 -0.20 16.13 8.86
C ILE A 663 -1.29 15.69 7.89
N ARG A 664 -2.38 15.12 8.41
CA ARG A 664 -3.51 14.56 7.64
C ARG A 664 -4.59 15.60 7.46
N PHE A 665 -4.29 16.67 6.74
CA PHE A 665 -5.17 17.83 6.58
C PHE A 665 -6.56 17.51 5.96
N PHE A 666 -6.72 16.44 5.16
CA PHE A 666 -8.04 15.97 4.69
C PHE A 666 -8.90 15.26 5.76
N ARG A 667 -8.27 14.80 6.85
CA ARG A 667 -8.92 14.07 7.95
C ARG A 667 -8.85 14.85 9.27
N SER A 668 -8.33 16.08 9.22
CA SER A 668 -8.19 17.00 10.35
C SER A 668 -7.51 16.39 11.59
N PHE A 669 -6.45 15.60 11.38
CA PHE A 669 -5.59 15.16 12.48
C PHE A 669 -4.12 15.13 12.06
N SER A 670 -3.21 15.08 13.03
CA SER A 670 -1.79 14.81 12.81
C SER A 670 -1.36 13.63 13.66
N GLU A 671 -0.26 12.98 13.27
CA GLU A 671 0.27 11.81 13.99
C GLU A 671 1.79 11.72 13.84
N TYR A 672 2.47 11.20 14.86
CA TYR A 672 3.86 10.78 14.75
C TYR A 672 3.95 9.37 14.15
N VAL A 673 4.87 9.17 13.22
CA VAL A 673 5.11 7.92 12.50
C VAL A 673 6.60 7.64 12.34
N GLY A 674 6.93 6.38 12.05
CA GLY A 674 8.30 5.98 11.74
C GLY A 674 9.05 5.47 12.97
N LYS A 675 10.38 5.58 12.95
CA LYS A 675 11.25 5.00 13.97
C LYS A 675 12.17 6.05 14.56
N THR A 676 12.47 5.93 15.85
CA THR A 676 13.50 6.72 16.51
C THR A 676 14.48 5.83 17.26
N THR A 677 15.67 6.37 17.52
CA THR A 677 16.69 5.72 18.35
C THR A 677 17.21 6.70 19.37
N LEU A 678 17.29 6.28 20.63
CA LEU A 678 17.99 6.95 21.73
C LEU A 678 19.23 6.14 22.11
N THR A 679 20.36 6.81 22.30
CA THR A 679 21.65 6.23 22.74
C THR A 679 22.31 7.12 23.79
N CYS A 680 23.28 6.55 24.53
CA CYS A 680 24.14 7.28 25.47
C CYS A 680 25.62 6.96 25.17
N ASN A 681 26.52 7.91 25.38
CA ASN A 681 27.96 7.75 25.18
C ASN A 681 28.66 6.88 26.24
N LYS A 682 28.10 6.72 27.45
CA LYS A 682 28.75 6.04 28.59
C LYS A 682 28.39 4.57 28.75
N ASN A 683 27.33 4.11 28.11
CA ASN A 683 26.84 2.74 28.26
C ASN A 683 26.34 2.18 26.92
N GLU A 684 26.06 0.88 26.88
CA GLU A 684 25.54 0.21 25.67
C GLU A 684 24.01 0.22 25.60
N TYR A 685 23.33 1.02 26.44
CA TYR A 685 21.89 1.12 26.39
C TYR A 685 21.44 1.85 25.12
N ARG A 686 20.39 1.31 24.50
CA ARG A 686 19.67 2.00 23.42
C ARG A 686 18.19 1.72 23.49
N ILE A 687 17.37 2.71 23.16
CA ILE A 687 15.94 2.51 22.94
C ILE A 687 15.67 2.69 21.46
N LYS A 688 15.00 1.70 20.85
CA LYS A 688 14.46 1.82 19.49
C LYS A 688 12.94 1.89 19.58
N SER A 689 12.37 2.98 19.07
CA SER A 689 10.93 3.22 19.10
C SER A 689 10.33 3.13 17.71
N SER A 690 9.08 2.69 17.63
CA SER A 690 8.27 2.61 16.42
C SER A 690 6.92 3.27 16.72
N TYR A 691 6.62 4.32 15.96
CA TYR A 691 5.37 5.06 16.01
C TYR A 691 4.50 4.58 14.86
N TYR A 692 3.33 4.05 15.18
CA TYR A 692 2.45 3.44 14.20
C TYR A 692 1.45 4.46 13.68
N PRO A 693 1.27 4.56 12.35
CA PRO A 693 0.19 5.35 11.81
C PRO A 693 -1.14 4.77 12.29
N LYS A 694 -2.15 5.62 12.36
CA LYS A 694 -3.52 5.27 12.66
C LYS A 694 -3.93 4.05 11.83
N PRO A 695 -4.29 2.94 12.49
CA PRO A 695 -4.78 1.76 11.80
C PRO A 695 -6.02 2.10 10.96
N LEU A 696 -6.07 1.61 9.71
CA LEU A 696 -7.19 1.88 8.80
C LEU A 696 -8.51 1.21 9.23
N LEU A 697 -8.45 0.20 10.12
CA LEU A 697 -9.58 -0.63 10.55
C LEU A 697 -9.89 -0.41 12.03
N TYR A 698 -9.04 -0.95 12.90
CA TYR A 698 -9.18 -0.96 14.37
C TYR A 698 -7.80 -0.83 15.02
N GLY A 699 -7.76 -0.14 16.15
CA GLY A 699 -6.59 0.07 16.98
C GLY A 699 -6.55 1.50 17.52
N SER A 700 -5.65 1.74 18.47
CA SER A 700 -5.57 3.05 19.10
C SER A 700 -4.85 4.05 18.19
N TYR A 701 -5.34 5.29 18.18
CA TYR A 701 -4.55 6.40 17.65
C TYR A 701 -3.25 6.51 18.43
N ASN A 702 -2.22 7.08 17.81
CA ASN A 702 -1.01 7.48 18.51
C ASN A 702 -0.30 6.29 19.19
N SER A 703 -0.51 5.08 18.65
CA SER A 703 0.10 3.86 19.15
C SER A 703 1.61 3.86 18.90
N MET A 704 2.37 3.41 19.89
CA MET A 704 3.81 3.20 19.74
C MET A 704 4.31 1.99 20.53
N GLU A 705 5.45 1.47 20.09
CA GLU A 705 6.23 0.49 20.83
C GLU A 705 7.68 0.94 20.89
N ALA A 706 8.36 0.66 21.99
CA ALA A 706 9.79 0.86 22.13
C ALA A 706 10.44 -0.32 22.82
N ILE A 707 11.68 -0.62 22.45
CA ILE A 707 12.45 -1.72 23.03
C ILE A 707 13.75 -1.14 23.59
N LEU A 708 13.97 -1.33 24.89
CA LEU A 708 15.23 -1.07 25.56
C LEU A 708 16.19 -2.24 25.32
N TYR A 709 17.39 -1.93 24.86
CA TYR A 709 18.47 -2.88 24.68
C TYR A 709 19.65 -2.54 25.58
N ASN A 710 20.44 -3.54 25.92
CA ASN A 710 21.82 -3.40 26.37
C ASN A 710 22.71 -4.22 25.41
N GLY A 711 23.59 -3.56 24.66
CA GLY A 711 24.37 -4.23 23.63
C GLY A 711 23.47 -4.86 22.56
N LYS A 712 23.33 -6.19 22.51
CA LYS A 712 22.38 -6.89 21.61
C LYS A 712 21.15 -7.44 22.32
N GLU A 713 21.17 -7.48 23.64
CA GLU A 713 20.11 -8.05 24.45
C GLU A 713 18.90 -7.12 24.49
N LYS A 714 17.69 -7.69 24.48
CA LYS A 714 16.43 -6.95 24.69
C LYS A 714 16.05 -7.07 26.15
N LEU A 715 16.05 -5.95 26.86
CA LEU A 715 15.75 -5.93 28.29
C LEU A 715 14.26 -5.75 28.54
N GLN A 716 13.67 -4.69 28.00
CA GLN A 716 12.28 -4.30 28.29
C GLN A 716 11.58 -3.78 27.04
N LYS A 717 10.26 -3.86 27.04
CA LYS A 717 9.35 -3.35 26.01
C LYS A 717 8.41 -2.33 26.64
N ILE A 718 8.28 -1.19 25.98
CA ILE A 718 7.33 -0.13 26.28
C ILE A 718 6.26 -0.14 25.18
N LYS A 719 4.97 -0.10 25.53
CA LYS A 719 3.86 -0.07 24.57
C LYS A 719 2.71 0.80 25.08
N GLY A 720 1.92 1.35 24.16
CA GLY A 720 0.71 2.11 24.49
C GLY A 720 0.49 3.26 23.51
N CYS A 721 -0.18 4.31 23.97
CA CYS A 721 -0.43 5.51 23.18
C CYS A 721 0.39 6.67 23.73
N TRP A 722 1.20 7.33 22.89
CA TRP A 722 2.15 8.37 23.34
C TRP A 722 1.46 9.64 23.87
N ASP A 723 0.19 9.83 23.51
CA ASP A 723 -0.68 10.93 23.92
C ASP A 723 -1.56 10.60 25.13
N GLN A 724 -1.54 9.35 25.63
CA GLN A 724 -2.37 8.91 26.74
C GLN A 724 -1.53 8.22 27.82
N GLU A 725 -1.31 6.91 27.68
CA GLU A 725 -0.57 6.09 28.63
C GLU A 725 0.37 5.14 27.89
N LEU A 726 1.60 5.07 28.39
CA LEU A 726 2.61 4.09 28.01
C LEU A 726 2.87 3.19 29.21
N LYS A 727 3.06 1.90 28.94
CA LYS A 727 3.36 0.88 29.94
C LYS A 727 4.65 0.17 29.58
N ILE A 728 5.41 -0.26 30.58
CA ILE A 728 6.67 -1.00 30.45
C ILE A 728 6.53 -2.36 31.15
N ASN A 729 7.13 -3.41 30.60
CA ASN A 729 7.19 -4.71 31.27
C ASN A 729 8.49 -4.88 32.07
N THR A 730 8.54 -5.88 32.96
CA THR A 730 9.75 -6.12 33.77
C THR A 730 10.89 -6.72 32.92
N GLU A 731 10.54 -7.62 32.00
CA GLU A 731 11.44 -8.30 31.08
C GLU A 731 10.80 -8.44 29.70
N TYR A 732 11.60 -8.36 28.63
CA TYR A 732 11.13 -8.29 27.25
C TYR A 732 10.08 -9.34 26.85
N LYS A 733 10.20 -10.58 27.35
CA LYS A 733 9.29 -11.69 27.00
C LYS A 733 8.08 -11.84 27.93
N LYS A 734 8.07 -11.17 29.08
CA LYS A 734 6.96 -11.24 30.04
C LYS A 734 5.86 -10.24 29.65
N ASP A 735 4.61 -10.63 29.83
CA ASP A 735 3.44 -9.78 29.59
C ASP A 735 2.93 -9.17 30.91
N ASP A 736 3.84 -8.54 31.64
CA ASP A 736 3.64 -7.98 32.98
C ASP A 736 3.85 -6.46 32.98
N TYR A 737 2.93 -5.75 32.34
CA TYR A 737 3.08 -4.32 32.08
C TYR A 737 2.63 -3.45 33.26
N THR A 738 3.52 -2.58 33.72
CA THR A 738 3.24 -1.51 34.69
C THR A 738 3.24 -0.14 34.01
N PRO A 739 2.56 0.88 34.56
CA PRO A 739 2.61 2.24 34.01
C PRO A 739 4.04 2.78 33.88
N PHE A 740 4.35 3.37 32.73
CA PHE A 740 5.64 3.99 32.44
C PHE A 740 5.55 5.52 32.35
N LEU A 741 4.53 6.01 31.63
CA LEU A 741 4.22 7.43 31.49
C LEU A 741 2.69 7.59 31.35
N LYS A 742 2.10 8.52 32.08
CA LYS A 742 0.69 8.91 31.96
C LYS A 742 0.62 10.40 31.65
N ARG A 743 -0.01 10.77 30.54
CA ARG A 743 -0.23 12.18 30.17
C ARG A 743 -1.24 12.88 31.05
N LYS A 744 -2.28 12.16 31.47
CA LYS A 744 -3.30 12.70 32.37
C LYS A 744 -2.66 13.11 33.69
N GLY A 745 -2.79 14.40 34.04
CA GLY A 745 -2.25 14.98 35.27
C GLY A 745 -0.88 15.66 35.11
N MET A 746 -0.21 15.53 33.96
CA MET A 746 0.99 16.31 33.69
C MET A 746 0.60 17.77 33.39
N ILE A 747 1.19 18.70 34.13
CA ILE A 747 1.00 20.14 33.93
C ILE A 747 2.27 20.69 33.29
N PRO A 748 2.22 21.22 32.06
CA PRO A 748 3.41 21.74 31.41
C PRO A 748 3.81 23.09 32.01
N SER A 749 5.10 23.28 32.28
CA SER A 749 5.65 24.59 32.62
C SER A 749 5.49 25.57 31.46
N LYS A 750 5.25 26.84 31.80
CA LYS A 750 5.09 27.94 30.84
C LYS A 750 6.33 28.80 30.84
N ILE A 751 6.82 29.13 29.64
CA ILE A 751 7.94 30.05 29.48
C ILE A 751 7.55 31.41 30.04
N VAL A 752 8.39 31.93 30.92
CA VAL A 752 8.40 33.31 31.38
C VAL A 752 9.40 34.08 30.53
N TYR A 753 8.92 35.10 29.85
CA TYR A 753 9.73 35.98 29.01
C TYR A 753 10.32 37.11 29.86
N PRO A 754 11.54 37.58 29.57
CA PRO A 754 12.12 38.74 30.23
C PRO A 754 11.31 40.01 29.91
N LYS A 755 11.40 41.00 30.79
CA LYS A 755 10.67 42.28 30.64
C LYS A 755 11.11 43.05 29.40
N GLU A 756 12.40 43.00 29.09
CA GLU A 756 12.98 43.63 27.92
C GLU A 756 13.37 42.55 26.90
N LEU A 757 12.84 42.70 25.68
CA LEU A 757 13.06 41.76 24.58
C LEU A 757 13.99 42.38 23.54
N ALA A 758 14.94 41.60 23.02
CA ALA A 758 15.77 42.01 21.90
C ALA A 758 14.92 42.23 20.64
N ASP A 759 15.34 43.10 19.72
CA ASP A 759 14.60 43.34 18.48
C ASP A 759 14.54 42.11 17.56
N THR A 760 15.45 41.16 17.76
CA THR A 760 15.47 39.85 17.12
C THR A 760 14.49 38.85 17.74
N ASP A 761 13.89 39.16 18.90
CA ASP A 761 12.98 38.24 19.58
C ASP A 761 11.74 37.95 18.74
N SER A 762 11.36 36.67 18.71
CA SER A 762 10.23 36.14 17.95
C SER A 762 8.94 36.94 18.17
N THR A 763 8.68 37.46 19.39
CA THR A 763 7.47 38.24 19.67
C THR A 763 7.49 39.65 19.09
N LYS A 764 8.69 40.23 18.90
CA LYS A 764 8.85 41.52 18.22
C LYS A 764 8.86 41.35 16.71
N VAL A 765 9.63 40.40 16.19
CA VAL A 765 9.74 40.12 14.75
C VAL A 765 8.37 39.85 14.11
N TRP A 766 7.53 39.07 14.79
CA TRP A 766 6.20 38.68 14.28
C TRP A 766 5.05 39.42 14.99
N GLY A 767 5.33 40.48 15.75
CA GLY A 767 4.34 41.16 16.60
C GLY A 767 3.11 41.65 15.82
N ASP A 768 3.32 42.36 14.70
CA ASP A 768 2.24 42.83 13.83
C ASP A 768 1.35 41.68 13.31
N LEU A 769 1.96 40.53 12.98
CA LEU A 769 1.24 39.34 12.54
C LEU A 769 0.43 38.74 13.69
N PHE A 770 0.99 38.68 14.90
CA PHE A 770 0.28 38.18 16.07
C PHE A 770 -0.93 39.05 16.44
N GLU A 771 -0.82 40.37 16.30
CA GLU A 771 -1.95 41.29 16.44
C GLU A 771 -2.99 41.07 15.33
N ALA A 772 -2.56 40.98 14.07
CA ALA A 772 -3.45 40.69 12.94
C ALA A 772 -4.20 39.35 13.13
N ALA A 773 -3.54 38.33 13.68
CA ALA A 773 -4.14 37.03 13.93
C ALA A 773 -5.30 37.07 14.95
N LYS A 774 -5.34 38.08 15.84
CA LYS A 774 -6.47 38.25 16.80
C LYS A 774 -7.78 38.60 16.10
N SER A 775 -7.72 39.24 14.93
CA SER A 775 -8.92 39.55 14.13
C SER A 775 -9.54 38.30 13.49
N GLY A 776 -8.79 37.19 13.39
CA GLY A 776 -9.22 35.96 12.73
C GLY A 776 -9.29 36.05 11.20
N VAL A 777 -8.86 37.17 10.59
CA VAL A 777 -8.92 37.39 9.13
C VAL A 777 -7.64 36.85 8.46
N PRO A 778 -7.71 35.76 7.66
CA PRO A 778 -6.51 35.15 7.05
C PRO A 778 -5.72 36.07 6.12
N LYS A 779 -6.41 37.02 5.49
CA LYS A 779 -5.79 38.00 4.57
C LYS A 779 -4.83 38.93 5.30
N ASP A 780 -5.20 39.38 6.49
CA ASP A 780 -4.36 40.28 7.30
C ASP A 780 -3.13 39.55 7.81
N ILE A 781 -3.28 38.28 8.23
CA ILE A 781 -2.16 37.40 8.59
C ILE A 781 -1.20 37.23 7.40
N THR A 782 -1.74 37.01 6.19
CA THR A 782 -0.94 36.83 4.97
C THR A 782 -0.16 38.10 4.63
N LYS A 783 -0.79 39.27 4.77
CA LYS A 783 -0.19 40.57 4.51
C LYS A 783 1.01 40.83 5.45
N GLU A 784 0.81 40.72 6.76
CA GLU A 784 1.88 40.97 7.73
C GLU A 784 2.98 39.91 7.65
N LYS A 785 2.64 38.66 7.32
CA LYS A 785 3.64 37.61 7.02
C LYS A 785 4.53 38.01 5.85
N THR A 786 3.92 38.47 4.77
CA THR A 786 4.63 38.84 3.53
C THR A 786 5.60 39.99 3.78
N LYS A 787 5.19 40.99 4.56
CA LYS A 787 6.03 42.12 4.96
C LYS A 787 7.34 41.68 5.62
N VAL A 788 7.28 40.76 6.59
CA VAL A 788 8.46 40.23 7.29
C VAL A 788 9.35 39.41 6.33
N GLU A 789 8.75 38.55 5.50
CA GLU A 789 9.49 37.72 4.55
C GLU A 789 10.18 38.55 3.46
N GLU A 790 9.54 39.61 2.96
CA GLU A 790 10.14 40.52 1.97
C GLU A 790 11.28 41.35 2.54
N ALA A 791 11.13 41.86 3.78
CA ALA A 791 12.21 42.54 4.47
C ALA A 791 13.45 41.63 4.60
N GLN A 792 13.25 40.35 4.91
CA GLN A 792 14.33 39.37 4.99
C GLN A 792 14.94 39.03 3.64
N ARG A 793 14.15 38.93 2.56
CA ARG A 793 14.68 38.78 1.20
C ARG A 793 15.59 39.95 0.82
N LYS A 794 15.20 41.18 1.21
CA LYS A 794 16.03 42.38 1.00
C LYS A 794 17.35 42.29 1.77
N LEU A 795 17.32 41.97 3.06
CA LEU A 795 18.53 41.80 3.88
C LEU A 795 19.44 40.67 3.36
N ALA A 796 18.88 39.59 2.83
CA ALA A 796 19.64 38.52 2.20
C ALA A 796 20.32 38.98 0.89
N ALA A 797 19.61 39.75 0.07
CA ALA A 797 20.17 40.33 -1.16
C ALA A 797 21.32 41.30 -0.85
N GLU A 798 21.15 42.19 0.13
CA GLU A 798 22.20 43.13 0.57
C GLU A 798 23.45 42.41 1.10
N ARG A 799 23.28 41.34 1.88
CA ARG A 799 24.40 40.51 2.36
C ARG A 799 25.15 39.85 1.21
N LYS A 800 24.41 39.32 0.22
CA LYS A 800 24.99 38.71 -0.98
C LYS A 800 25.77 39.73 -1.80
N GLU A 801 25.23 40.94 -1.98
CA GLU A 801 25.90 42.03 -2.70
C GLU A 801 27.20 42.46 -2.01
N LYS A 802 27.19 42.54 -0.66
CA LYS A 802 28.35 42.92 0.15
C LYS A 802 29.35 41.78 0.39
N GLY A 803 29.05 40.55 -0.07
CA GLY A 803 29.88 39.37 0.20
C GLY A 803 29.94 38.98 1.67
N PHE A 804 28.96 39.37 2.49
CA PHE A 804 28.91 39.07 3.91
C PHE A 804 28.21 37.73 4.17
N GLU A 805 28.91 36.79 4.80
CA GLU A 805 28.34 35.52 5.25
C GLU A 805 27.74 35.68 6.66
N TRP A 806 26.52 35.19 6.86
CA TRP A 806 25.90 35.20 8.20
C TRP A 806 26.61 34.22 9.12
N LYS A 807 26.96 34.69 10.32
CA LYS A 807 27.49 33.85 11.38
C LYS A 807 26.51 33.86 12.55
N PRO A 808 26.07 32.69 13.02
CA PRO A 808 25.25 32.59 14.23
C PRO A 808 25.95 33.28 15.40
N ILE A 809 25.18 33.99 16.21
CA ILE A 809 25.74 34.80 17.30
C ILE A 809 25.80 33.97 18.58
N HIS A 810 24.78 33.16 18.84
CA HIS A 810 24.58 32.51 20.13
C HIS A 810 24.95 31.03 20.12
N PHE A 811 25.07 30.43 18.93
CA PHE A 811 25.45 29.03 18.76
C PHE A 811 26.75 28.88 17.96
N HIS A 812 27.59 27.93 18.36
CA HIS A 812 28.76 27.51 17.59
C HIS A 812 28.67 26.04 17.23
N LYS A 813 29.32 25.67 16.13
CA LYS A 813 29.35 24.29 15.65
C LYS A 813 30.52 23.53 16.31
N GLN A 814 30.25 22.38 16.90
CA GLN A 814 31.25 21.45 17.44
C GLN A 814 31.01 20.06 16.86
N GLY A 815 31.89 19.61 15.94
CA GLY A 815 31.64 18.40 15.16
C GLY A 815 30.40 18.56 14.28
N ASP A 816 29.44 17.65 14.42
CA ASP A 816 28.13 17.72 13.76
C ASP A 816 27.06 18.43 14.61
N ASP A 817 27.36 18.75 15.87
CA ASP A 817 26.43 19.33 16.83
C ASP A 817 26.52 20.88 16.85
N TRP A 818 25.44 21.54 17.25
CA TRP A 818 25.40 22.98 17.53
C TRP A 818 25.18 23.20 19.02
N LEU A 819 26.06 24.00 19.64
CA LEU A 819 26.07 24.24 21.08
C LEU A 819 25.89 25.73 21.37
N LEU A 820 25.15 26.02 22.44
CA LEU A 820 25.00 27.37 22.96
C LEU A 820 26.36 27.88 23.48
N ASN A 821 26.67 29.15 23.22
CA ASN A 821 27.91 29.78 23.66
C ASN A 821 27.91 30.00 25.19
N ASP A 822 29.03 29.68 25.85
CA ASP A 822 29.15 29.75 27.31
C ASP A 822 28.92 31.15 27.91
N ASN A 823 29.17 32.21 27.12
CA ASN A 823 29.04 33.60 27.53
C ASN A 823 27.59 34.12 27.58
N GLU A 824 26.66 33.41 26.95
CA GLU A 824 25.23 33.78 26.84
C GLU A 824 24.38 33.19 27.98
N ILE A 825 25.01 32.46 28.90
CA ILE A 825 24.35 31.76 30.01
C ILE A 825 23.79 32.73 31.07
N ILE A 826 24.01 34.04 30.95
CA ILE A 826 23.70 35.04 31.97
C ILE A 826 22.63 36.00 31.46
N LEU A 827 21.36 35.72 31.77
CA LEU A 827 20.33 36.77 31.84
C LEU A 827 20.76 37.71 32.99
N LYS A 828 21.35 38.86 32.65
CA LYS A 828 21.50 39.98 33.59
C LYS A 828 20.21 40.77 33.70
#